data_AF-A0A328B0I6-F1
#
_entry.id   AF-A0A328B0I6-F1
#
_cell.length_a   1.000
_cell.length_b   1.000
_cell.length_c   1.000
_cell.angle_alpha   90.00
_cell.angle_beta   90.00
_cell.angle_gamma   90.00
#
_symmetry.space_group_name_H-M   'P 1'
#
loop_
_entity.id
_entity.type
_entity.pdbx_description
1 polymer ?
#
loop_
_entity_poly.entity_id
_entity_poly.type
_entity_poly.pdbx_seq_one_letter_code
_entity_poly.pdbx_strand_id
1 'polypeptide(L)'
;MADTTSGQVLTSSTYGDNLVGGSGPDTLNAGQGPDTLTGGAGGDVFAYAKLPWNAGHVTDFALGSDRLDLSALFQASGYTGSNPQADGYISLQASMGSTIVMYDPDGPASGNPWPIRIATLDGVSPNGLTWAQLADPAAPGNPGGPPSSNHFPTVTGLNGGPLPSFTVNEANLPNGVSPNAAAVNVNAAIMLNAADGVKDVYVGSQLIINNGAFQPTSYTDSSLPVTIIFNRYDAASGRLDVTYRLNSALNVPAGAGGVQTGWGLSLTDTDGDTTQAHFNVTIYDDTPYVLGDEAHAQIGASPLKGNVLLNDKMGADGGGLVGVSGHGGQVISDGAPNPNGYTMAGAYGSLTVMPNGDYTYTLNSNAPAGTNDVFRYSVRDGDGDQVSTGLVIYIDVPNDGSGHVITAQNPGAHLTGGAGDDTLNASQGADVLTGNGGADVFAFAKLPWSAGQVTDFTVGTDHLDLSALLSGFGYSGSDPVADGWVSFRSDGSDGTLVYFDTNGPASGGDWPYRITDLQHVAPTGLTWANVGLASGSPGGGTGGTGGTGGTGGGDTSPGQVLTSQHYPDTLSGGGGADTLIGGRGPDVLTGNSGADYFVWNDVPWNAGHVTDFTPGADVLDLRTLFAQGGYTGSDPVADRWLSFVSDGAGGTKVLMDIDGPGGSSPYQYVITTLDHVAPSQIHASDWLFR
;
A
#
# COMPACT_ATOMS: atom_id res chain seq x y z
N MET A 1 -21.49 16.79 40.44
CA MET A 1 -20.86 17.67 41.43
C MET A 1 -20.39 18.88 40.65
N ALA A 2 -20.75 20.10 41.09
CA ALA A 2 -20.34 21.32 40.38
C ALA A 2 -18.81 21.42 40.44
N ASP A 3 -18.18 21.44 39.27
CA ASP A 3 -16.76 21.71 39.12
C ASP A 3 -16.51 23.18 39.50
N THR A 4 -15.60 23.41 40.44
CA THR A 4 -15.29 24.75 41.00
C THR A 4 -13.98 25.30 40.45
N THR A 5 -13.58 24.87 39.25
CA THR A 5 -12.34 25.32 38.62
C THR A 5 -12.53 26.71 38.02
N SER A 6 -11.94 27.72 38.65
CA SER A 6 -11.96 29.11 38.18
C SER A 6 -10.98 29.30 37.01
N GLY A 7 -11.45 29.82 35.87
CA GLY A 7 -10.59 30.20 34.75
C GLY A 7 -10.39 29.12 33.70
N GLN A 8 -11.47 28.56 33.18
CA GLN A 8 -11.46 27.50 32.19
C GLN A 8 -11.31 28.04 30.76
N VAL A 9 -10.67 27.25 29.89
CA VAL A 9 -10.69 27.48 28.43
C VAL A 9 -11.37 26.28 27.79
N LEU A 10 -12.58 26.50 27.26
CA LEU A 10 -13.41 25.48 26.64
C LEU A 10 -13.46 25.76 25.13
N THR A 11 -13.31 24.73 24.31
CA THR A 11 -13.36 24.87 22.85
C THR A 11 -14.35 23.87 22.28
N SER A 12 -15.32 24.36 21.50
CA SER A 12 -16.28 23.50 20.81
C SER A 12 -15.68 22.86 19.56
N SER A 13 -16.34 21.80 19.09
CA SER A 13 -16.04 21.13 17.84
C SER A 13 -16.56 21.92 16.62
N THR A 14 -16.47 21.35 15.43
CA THR A 14 -17.08 21.94 14.22
C THR A 14 -18.60 21.75 14.13
N TYR A 15 -19.18 20.94 15.02
CA TYR A 15 -20.63 20.72 15.14
C TYR A 15 -21.21 21.61 16.25
N GLY A 16 -22.54 21.65 16.42
CA GLY A 16 -23.16 22.46 17.48
C GLY A 16 -23.02 21.79 18.85
N ASP A 17 -22.32 22.46 19.77
CA ASP A 17 -22.02 21.95 21.12
C ASP A 17 -22.69 22.77 22.22
N ASN A 18 -22.69 22.25 23.46
CA ASN A 18 -23.13 22.98 24.64
C ASN A 18 -21.97 23.14 25.63
N LEU A 19 -21.45 24.36 25.78
CA LEU A 19 -20.33 24.68 26.68
C LEU A 19 -20.84 25.42 27.91
N VAL A 20 -20.32 25.04 29.08
CA VAL A 20 -20.66 25.67 30.37
C VAL A 20 -19.37 25.95 31.14
N GLY A 21 -19.02 27.23 31.30
CA GLY A 21 -17.83 27.69 32.01
C GLY A 21 -17.93 27.46 33.52
N GLY A 22 -18.96 27.98 34.16
CA GLY A 22 -19.26 27.72 35.57
C GLY A 22 -19.04 28.93 36.47
N SER A 23 -17.94 29.01 37.19
CA SER A 23 -17.64 30.14 38.09
C SER A 23 -16.19 30.57 37.95
N GLY A 24 -15.93 31.87 37.92
CA GLY A 24 -14.63 32.44 37.56
C GLY A 24 -14.67 32.99 36.14
N PRO A 25 -13.61 33.71 35.69
CA PRO A 25 -13.54 34.27 34.34
C PRO A 25 -13.12 33.19 33.32
N ASP A 26 -14.08 32.66 32.57
CA ASP A 26 -13.88 31.56 31.63
C ASP A 26 -13.76 32.05 30.17
N THR A 27 -13.07 31.30 29.31
CA THR A 27 -12.98 31.54 27.86
C THR A 27 -13.64 30.39 27.11
N LEU A 28 -14.69 30.69 26.36
CA LEU A 28 -15.45 29.74 25.56
C LEU A 28 -15.21 30.03 24.08
N ASN A 29 -14.36 29.23 23.44
CA ASN A 29 -14.02 29.30 22.03
C ASN A 29 -15.08 28.57 21.20
N ALA A 30 -15.84 29.34 20.42
CA ALA A 30 -16.87 28.85 19.53
C ALA A 30 -16.28 28.30 18.22
N GLY A 31 -16.88 27.21 17.75
CA GLY A 31 -16.59 26.52 16.52
C GLY A 31 -17.46 27.06 15.39
N GLN A 32 -17.55 26.30 14.29
CA GLN A 32 -18.35 26.71 13.13
C GLN A 32 -19.82 26.25 13.21
N GLY A 33 -20.15 25.37 14.15
CA GLY A 33 -21.52 24.88 14.37
C GLY A 33 -22.38 25.85 15.19
N PRO A 34 -23.69 25.58 15.31
CA PRO A 34 -24.60 26.36 16.15
C PRO A 34 -24.41 26.00 17.63
N ASP A 35 -23.41 26.61 18.26
CA ASP A 35 -23.06 26.35 19.66
C ASP A 35 -24.03 26.99 20.67
N THR A 36 -24.18 26.41 21.85
CA THR A 36 -24.84 26.99 23.02
C THR A 36 -23.79 27.22 24.09
N LEU A 37 -23.49 28.47 24.40
CA LEU A 37 -22.41 28.86 25.30
C LEU A 37 -22.99 29.49 26.57
N THR A 38 -22.60 28.99 27.73
CA THR A 38 -23.00 29.49 29.05
C THR A 38 -21.74 29.82 29.84
N GLY A 39 -21.48 31.09 30.13
CA GLY A 39 -20.28 31.51 30.87
C GLY A 39 -20.37 31.17 32.35
N GLY A 40 -21.52 31.49 32.96
CA GLY A 40 -21.76 31.33 34.38
C GLY A 40 -21.43 32.59 35.17
N ALA A 41 -20.92 32.41 36.41
CA ALA A 41 -20.60 33.53 37.28
C ALA A 41 -19.16 33.98 37.08
N GLY A 42 -18.92 35.03 36.29
CA GLY A 42 -17.57 35.39 35.91
C GLY A 42 -17.51 36.70 35.14
N GLY A 43 -16.32 37.06 34.68
CA GLY A 43 -16.17 37.97 33.55
C GLY A 43 -15.70 37.15 32.38
N ASP A 44 -16.65 36.61 31.61
CA ASP A 44 -16.39 35.53 30.66
C ASP A 44 -16.12 36.06 29.25
N VAL A 45 -15.35 35.29 28.46
CA VAL A 45 -15.00 35.62 27.07
C VAL A 45 -15.57 34.57 26.14
N PHE A 46 -16.46 34.98 25.25
CA PHE A 46 -17.02 34.14 24.18
C PHE A 46 -16.30 34.47 22.86
N ALA A 47 -15.36 33.62 22.45
CA ALA A 47 -14.45 33.92 21.34
C ALA A 47 -14.87 33.22 20.05
N TYR A 48 -14.95 33.97 18.94
CA TYR A 48 -15.29 33.45 17.62
C TYR A 48 -14.09 33.62 16.68
N ALA A 49 -13.30 32.56 16.55
CA ALA A 49 -12.12 32.56 15.68
C ALA A 49 -12.46 32.42 14.18
N LYS A 50 -13.64 31.88 13.85
CA LYS A 50 -14.10 31.61 12.48
C LYS A 50 -15.57 31.99 12.33
N LEU A 51 -15.99 32.26 11.08
CA LEU A 51 -17.40 32.47 10.78
C LEU A 51 -18.19 31.18 11.03
N PRO A 52 -19.29 31.25 11.79
CA PRO A 52 -20.16 30.10 11.98
C PRO A 52 -20.93 29.80 10.70
N TRP A 53 -21.12 28.52 10.38
CA TRP A 53 -22.02 28.05 9.33
C TRP A 53 -23.48 28.31 9.72
N ASN A 54 -23.79 28.14 11.00
CA ASN A 54 -25.07 28.52 11.60
C ASN A 54 -24.81 29.16 12.95
N ALA A 55 -25.39 30.34 13.19
CA ALA A 55 -25.19 31.06 14.44
C ALA A 55 -25.75 30.32 15.65
N GLY A 56 -24.94 30.27 16.71
CA GLY A 56 -25.29 29.75 18.02
C GLY A 56 -25.93 30.77 18.96
N HIS A 57 -25.98 30.39 20.24
CA HIS A 57 -26.55 31.13 21.35
C HIS A 57 -25.51 31.31 22.47
N VAL A 58 -25.49 32.50 23.07
CA VAL A 58 -24.88 32.75 24.37
C VAL A 58 -26.01 32.96 25.36
N THR A 59 -26.11 32.09 26.36
CA THR A 59 -27.34 31.93 27.16
C THR A 59 -27.44 32.88 28.34
N ASP A 60 -26.32 33.38 28.86
CA ASP A 60 -26.26 34.12 30.12
C ASP A 60 -25.31 35.34 30.12
N PHE A 61 -25.03 35.89 28.93
CA PHE A 61 -24.11 37.02 28.77
C PHE A 61 -24.46 38.21 29.69
N ALA A 62 -23.56 38.50 30.64
CA ALA A 62 -23.72 39.54 31.64
C ALA A 62 -23.09 40.87 31.20
N LEU A 63 -23.93 41.91 31.10
CA LEU A 63 -23.48 43.25 30.73
C LEU A 63 -22.50 43.83 31.76
N GLY A 64 -21.34 44.27 31.30
CA GLY A 64 -20.29 44.91 32.11
C GLY A 64 -19.24 43.97 32.68
N SER A 65 -19.45 42.66 32.68
CA SER A 65 -18.45 41.64 33.05
C SER A 65 -17.99 40.82 31.85
N ASP A 66 -18.92 40.41 30.99
CA ASP A 66 -18.63 39.47 29.91
C ASP A 66 -18.29 40.18 28.61
N ARG A 67 -17.61 39.44 27.72
CA ARG A 67 -17.04 39.93 26.47
C ARG A 67 -17.29 38.94 25.34
N LEU A 68 -17.59 39.49 24.16
CA LEU A 68 -17.66 38.74 22.91
C LEU A 68 -16.41 39.10 22.09
N ASP A 69 -15.52 38.14 21.87
CA ASP A 69 -14.29 38.37 21.13
C ASP A 69 -14.45 37.97 19.66
N LEU A 70 -14.47 38.98 18.78
CA LEU A 70 -14.56 38.85 17.32
C LEU A 70 -13.27 39.30 16.62
N SER A 71 -12.18 39.51 17.37
CA SER A 71 -10.92 40.08 16.87
C SER A 71 -10.35 39.29 15.68
N ALA A 72 -10.39 37.96 15.74
CA ALA A 72 -9.95 37.07 14.68
C ALA A 72 -10.74 37.27 13.37
N LEU A 73 -12.06 37.52 13.46
CA LEU A 73 -12.88 37.81 12.28
C LEU A 73 -12.47 39.13 11.65
N PHE A 74 -12.29 40.18 12.45
CA PHE A 74 -11.84 41.48 11.95
C PHE A 74 -10.46 41.40 11.30
N GLN A 75 -9.53 40.67 11.90
CA GLN A 75 -8.22 40.41 11.29
C GLN A 75 -8.35 39.68 9.96
N ALA A 76 -9.21 38.66 9.88
CA ALA A 76 -9.46 37.91 8.64
C ALA A 76 -10.08 38.78 7.53
N SER A 77 -10.93 39.76 7.88
CA SER A 77 -11.44 40.76 6.92
C SER A 77 -10.44 41.84 6.52
N GLY A 78 -9.30 41.94 7.20
CA GLY A 78 -8.37 43.06 7.03
C GLY A 78 -8.89 44.39 7.56
N TYR A 79 -9.82 44.37 8.52
CA TYR A 79 -10.34 45.58 9.16
C TYR A 79 -9.27 46.22 10.05
N THR A 80 -8.97 47.50 9.81
CA THR A 80 -7.92 48.27 10.52
C THR A 80 -8.46 49.45 11.33
N GLY A 81 -9.79 49.61 11.42
CA GLY A 81 -10.41 50.70 12.17
C GLY A 81 -10.45 50.42 13.68
N SER A 82 -10.91 51.39 14.47
CA SER A 82 -11.01 51.26 15.93
C SER A 82 -12.44 51.04 16.45
N ASN A 83 -13.47 51.22 15.60
CA ASN A 83 -14.87 51.03 15.96
C ASN A 83 -15.68 50.40 14.80
N PRO A 84 -15.64 49.07 14.62
CA PRO A 84 -16.28 48.37 13.52
C PRO A 84 -17.80 48.45 13.56
N GLN A 85 -18.42 48.74 14.72
CA GLN A 85 -19.85 49.04 14.75
C GLN A 85 -20.14 50.41 14.10
N ALA A 86 -19.36 51.44 14.41
CA ALA A 86 -19.49 52.74 13.76
C ALA A 86 -19.07 52.69 12.29
N ASP A 87 -18.08 51.87 11.97
CA ASP A 87 -17.52 51.67 10.63
C ASP A 87 -18.33 50.65 9.80
N GLY A 88 -19.44 50.11 10.35
CA GLY A 88 -20.42 49.31 9.62
C GLY A 88 -20.11 47.81 9.44
N TYR A 89 -19.05 47.30 10.06
CA TYR A 89 -18.69 45.87 10.08
C TYR A 89 -19.51 45.06 11.09
N ILE A 90 -20.11 45.68 12.10
CA ILE A 90 -21.00 45.00 13.07
C ILE A 90 -22.34 45.70 13.14
N SER A 91 -23.41 44.91 13.16
CA SER A 91 -24.77 45.37 13.43
C SER A 91 -25.41 44.54 14.54
N LEU A 92 -26.04 45.23 15.50
CA LEU A 92 -26.77 44.59 16.60
C LEU A 92 -28.27 44.74 16.36
N GLN A 93 -28.98 43.62 16.23
CA GLN A 93 -30.41 43.61 15.95
C GLN A 93 -31.20 43.06 17.14
N ALA A 94 -32.20 43.80 17.61
CA ALA A 94 -33.10 43.32 18.66
C ALA A 94 -34.01 42.22 18.11
N SER A 95 -34.13 41.09 18.81
CA SER A 95 -35.09 40.04 18.48
C SER A 95 -35.65 39.39 19.74
N MET A 96 -36.95 39.53 19.98
CA MET A 96 -37.70 38.89 21.09
C MET A 96 -37.06 39.01 22.49
N GLY A 97 -36.35 40.11 22.78
CA GLY A 97 -35.67 40.34 24.07
C GLY A 97 -34.20 39.91 24.10
N SER A 98 -33.70 39.30 23.02
CA SER A 98 -32.29 38.96 22.79
C SER A 98 -31.65 39.92 21.78
N THR A 99 -30.31 39.87 21.68
CA THR A 99 -29.55 40.59 20.66
C THR A 99 -28.97 39.62 19.65
N ILE A 100 -29.21 39.86 18.37
CA ILE A 100 -28.55 39.17 17.26
C ILE A 100 -27.33 39.99 16.86
N VAL A 101 -26.16 39.36 16.91
CA VAL A 101 -24.90 39.95 16.47
C VAL A 101 -24.67 39.58 15.02
N MET A 102 -24.62 40.58 14.16
CA MET A 102 -24.41 40.44 12.72
C MET A 102 -23.06 41.05 12.36
N TYR A 103 -22.32 40.39 11.49
CA TYR A 103 -20.98 40.79 11.05
C TYR A 103 -20.91 40.86 9.52
N ASP A 104 -20.37 41.96 9.03
CA ASP A 104 -20.14 42.21 7.62
C ASP A 104 -18.63 42.10 7.33
N PRO A 105 -18.16 41.01 6.69
CA PRO A 105 -16.73 40.76 6.45
C PRO A 105 -16.10 41.66 5.40
N ASP A 106 -16.87 42.32 4.53
CA ASP A 106 -16.33 43.22 3.49
C ASP A 106 -16.67 44.70 3.75
N GLY A 107 -17.41 44.96 4.82
CA GLY A 107 -17.73 46.29 5.32
C GLY A 107 -18.77 47.02 4.46
N PRO A 108 -19.25 48.19 4.90
CA PRO A 108 -20.44 48.83 4.33
C PRO A 108 -20.27 49.34 2.89
N ALA A 109 -19.06 49.29 2.32
CA ALA A 109 -18.72 49.86 1.02
C ALA A 109 -18.74 48.84 -0.14
N SER A 110 -18.86 47.53 0.14
CA SER A 110 -18.70 46.46 -0.84
C SER A 110 -19.92 46.24 -1.77
N GLY A 111 -21.08 46.79 -1.44
CA GLY A 111 -22.31 46.58 -2.20
C GLY A 111 -22.90 45.17 -2.09
N ASN A 112 -22.37 44.31 -1.22
CA ASN A 112 -22.89 42.97 -0.94
C ASN A 112 -23.57 42.96 0.45
N PRO A 113 -24.90 43.08 0.54
CA PRO A 113 -25.59 43.52 1.75
C PRO A 113 -25.94 42.39 2.72
N TRP A 114 -25.21 41.26 2.73
CA TRP A 114 -25.58 40.09 3.53
C TRP A 114 -24.69 39.97 4.77
N PRO A 115 -25.02 40.69 5.87
CA PRO A 115 -24.31 40.51 7.12
C PRO A 115 -24.56 39.09 7.65
N ILE A 116 -23.50 38.43 8.09
CA ILE A 116 -23.49 37.07 8.61
C ILE A 116 -23.86 37.11 10.08
N ARG A 117 -24.83 36.28 10.49
CA ARG A 117 -25.17 36.13 11.90
C ARG A 117 -24.06 35.36 12.61
N ILE A 118 -23.46 35.96 13.65
CA ILE A 118 -22.41 35.32 14.45
C ILE A 118 -23.02 34.57 15.63
N ALA A 119 -23.81 35.27 16.44
CA ALA A 119 -24.40 34.72 17.65
C ALA A 119 -25.72 35.42 18.00
N THR A 120 -26.49 34.79 18.88
CA THR A 120 -27.56 35.47 19.62
C THR A 120 -27.24 35.49 21.10
N LEU A 121 -27.24 36.68 21.67
CA LEU A 121 -27.07 36.91 23.11
C LEU A 121 -28.45 36.90 23.75
N ASP A 122 -28.78 35.80 24.42
CA ASP A 122 -30.10 35.56 24.95
C ASP A 122 -30.39 36.47 26.16
N GLY A 123 -31.57 37.12 26.14
CA GLY A 123 -31.97 38.02 27.23
C GLY A 123 -31.17 39.34 27.32
N VAL A 124 -30.25 39.60 26.38
CA VAL A 124 -29.47 40.84 26.33
C VAL A 124 -30.09 41.86 25.38
N SER A 125 -30.26 43.09 25.85
CA SER A 125 -30.71 44.22 25.02
C SER A 125 -29.54 44.86 24.25
N PRO A 126 -29.71 45.20 22.96
CA PRO A 126 -28.62 45.77 22.15
C PRO A 126 -28.21 47.16 22.60
N ASN A 127 -29.10 47.89 23.30
CA ASN A 127 -28.82 49.25 23.79
C ASN A 127 -27.83 49.28 24.96
N GLY A 128 -27.56 48.13 25.59
CA GLY A 128 -26.63 48.01 26.72
C GLY A 128 -25.23 47.50 26.33
N LEU A 129 -25.06 47.02 25.09
CA LEU A 129 -23.77 46.51 24.60
C LEU A 129 -22.90 47.69 24.15
N THR A 130 -21.75 47.84 24.80
CA THR A 130 -20.74 48.82 24.39
C THR A 130 -19.67 48.16 23.54
N TRP A 131 -18.99 48.95 22.71
CA TRP A 131 -17.86 48.44 21.94
C TRP A 131 -16.75 47.85 22.82
N ALA A 132 -16.56 48.33 24.04
CA ALA A 132 -15.61 47.75 25.01
C ALA A 132 -15.96 46.31 25.44
N GLN A 133 -17.18 45.83 25.16
CA GLN A 133 -17.59 44.44 25.38
C GLN A 133 -17.54 43.59 24.11
N LEU A 134 -17.31 44.23 22.94
CA LEU A 134 -17.32 43.62 21.61
C LEU A 134 -15.96 43.72 20.89
N ALA A 135 -15.05 44.59 21.34
CA ALA A 135 -13.63 44.43 21.14
C ALA A 135 -12.76 45.12 22.18
N ASP A 136 -11.55 44.56 22.17
CA ASP A 136 -10.38 44.89 22.93
C ASP A 136 -10.43 44.38 24.37
N PRO A 137 -9.52 43.46 24.75
CA PRO A 137 -9.34 43.05 26.14
C PRO A 137 -8.96 44.19 27.11
N ALA A 138 -8.70 45.43 26.65
CA ALA A 138 -8.25 46.55 27.49
C ALA A 138 -9.01 47.91 27.33
N ALA A 139 -10.06 48.16 28.15
CA ALA A 139 -10.30 49.44 28.89
C ALA A 139 -11.72 49.50 29.54
N PRO A 140 -11.95 50.22 30.68
CA PRO A 140 -11.14 51.32 31.23
C PRO A 140 -10.73 51.22 32.73
N GLY A 141 -9.47 51.58 33.03
CA GLY A 141 -8.99 51.93 34.37
C GLY A 141 -7.46 51.98 34.56
N ASN A 142 -6.89 53.20 34.49
CA ASN A 142 -5.55 53.64 34.97
C ASN A 142 -4.33 53.56 33.99
N PRO A 143 -3.40 54.55 34.02
CA PRO A 143 -2.50 54.90 32.92
C PRO A 143 -1.10 54.27 33.05
N GLY A 144 -0.65 53.70 31.95
CA GLY A 144 0.72 53.30 31.66
C GLY A 144 0.82 53.09 30.16
N GLY A 145 1.94 53.47 29.54
CA GLY A 145 2.15 53.38 28.08
C GLY A 145 1.91 51.99 27.50
N PRO A 146 1.84 51.86 26.16
CA PRO A 146 1.34 50.67 25.51
C PRO A 146 2.16 49.45 25.93
N PRO A 147 1.56 48.38 26.49
CA PRO A 147 2.14 47.06 26.36
C PRO A 147 2.02 46.68 24.88
N SER A 148 3.10 46.14 24.32
CA SER A 148 3.04 45.46 23.03
C SER A 148 1.86 44.49 23.04
N SER A 149 1.15 44.42 21.93
CA SER A 149 0.25 43.31 21.61
C SER A 149 0.99 42.00 21.88
N ASN A 150 0.63 41.30 22.96
CA ASN A 150 1.15 39.98 23.31
C ASN A 150 0.62 39.00 22.26
N HIS A 151 1.44 38.65 21.26
CA HIS A 151 1.00 37.78 20.18
C HIS A 151 1.42 36.34 20.48
N PHE A 152 0.50 35.58 21.08
CA PHE A 152 0.72 34.16 21.32
C PHE A 152 1.25 33.45 20.07
N PRO A 153 2.30 32.63 20.20
CA PRO A 153 2.84 31.92 19.07
C PRO A 153 1.84 30.84 18.60
N THR A 154 1.88 30.50 17.32
CA THR A 154 1.08 29.42 16.74
C THR A 154 1.94 28.49 15.91
N VAL A 155 1.48 27.24 15.79
CA VAL A 155 2.16 26.19 15.03
C VAL A 155 1.16 25.64 14.03
N THR A 156 1.48 25.72 12.74
CA THR A 156 0.55 25.38 11.65
C THR A 156 1.26 24.63 10.54
N GLY A 157 0.48 24.00 9.66
CA GLY A 157 0.99 23.56 8.36
C GLY A 157 1.27 24.74 7.43
N LEU A 158 1.74 24.43 6.23
CA LEU A 158 1.92 25.45 5.19
C LEU A 158 0.62 26.21 4.93
N ASN A 159 0.75 27.51 4.65
CA ASN A 159 -0.38 28.42 4.37
C ASN A 159 -1.42 28.51 5.52
N GLY A 160 -1.03 28.25 6.77
CA GLY A 160 -1.94 28.28 7.91
C GLY A 160 -2.90 27.08 7.96
N GLY A 161 -2.65 26.04 7.16
CA GLY A 161 -3.41 24.80 7.16
C GLY A 161 -3.18 23.93 8.40
N PRO A 162 -3.89 22.79 8.51
CA PRO A 162 -3.64 21.83 9.57
C PRO A 162 -2.19 21.33 9.52
N LEU A 163 -1.68 20.89 10.67
CA LEU A 163 -0.38 20.23 10.70
C LEU A 163 -0.39 18.99 9.81
N PRO A 164 0.70 18.74 9.06
CA PRO A 164 0.78 17.54 8.25
C PRO A 164 0.69 16.29 9.12
N SER A 165 -0.16 15.35 8.72
CA SER A 165 -0.10 13.97 9.20
C SER A 165 0.88 13.21 8.31
N PHE A 166 1.81 12.48 8.91
CA PHE A 166 2.81 11.71 8.17
C PHE A 166 2.34 10.29 8.02
N THR A 167 2.64 9.70 6.87
CA THR A 167 2.37 8.29 6.60
C THR A 167 3.64 7.62 6.14
N VAL A 168 4.04 6.57 6.84
CA VAL A 168 5.12 5.67 6.44
C VAL A 168 4.57 4.25 6.42
N ASN A 169 5.13 3.40 5.57
CA ASN A 169 4.70 2.01 5.44
C ASN A 169 5.92 1.08 5.56
N GLU A 170 5.77 0.04 6.38
CA GLU A 170 6.78 -0.96 6.70
C GLU A 170 7.24 -1.76 5.48
N ALA A 171 6.40 -1.91 4.46
CA ALA A 171 6.74 -2.52 3.17
C ALA A 171 7.96 -1.88 2.52
N ASN A 172 8.22 -0.59 2.79
CA ASN A 172 9.35 0.15 2.24
C ASN A 172 10.68 -0.12 2.97
N LEU A 173 10.66 -0.74 4.16
CA LEU A 173 11.86 -1.13 4.88
C LEU A 173 12.64 -2.19 4.10
N PRO A 174 13.95 -2.38 4.38
CA PRO A 174 14.79 -3.32 3.61
C PRO A 174 14.26 -4.75 3.52
N ASN A 175 13.57 -5.22 4.55
CA ASN A 175 12.99 -6.57 4.62
C ASN A 175 11.48 -6.58 4.29
N GLY A 176 10.87 -5.41 4.06
CA GLY A 176 9.45 -5.32 3.73
C GLY A 176 9.13 -5.96 2.38
N VAL A 177 7.85 -6.16 2.11
CA VAL A 177 7.40 -6.81 0.86
C VAL A 177 7.76 -6.02 -0.42
N SER A 178 7.88 -4.68 -0.31
CA SER A 178 8.25 -3.78 -1.43
C SER A 178 9.29 -2.72 -1.02
N PRO A 179 10.56 -3.11 -0.78
CA PRO A 179 11.56 -2.22 -0.20
C PRO A 179 11.79 -0.96 -1.06
N ASN A 180 11.76 0.22 -0.42
CA ASN A 180 11.99 1.50 -1.06
C ASN A 180 12.69 2.46 -0.10
N ALA A 181 14.01 2.55 -0.23
CA ALA A 181 14.86 3.37 0.63
C ALA A 181 14.55 4.88 0.58
N ALA A 182 13.87 5.36 -0.47
CA ALA A 182 13.43 6.75 -0.53
C ALA A 182 12.12 6.93 0.27
N ALA A 183 11.17 6.01 0.13
CA ALA A 183 9.85 6.09 0.76
C ALA A 183 9.85 5.89 2.28
N VAL A 184 10.90 5.30 2.85
CA VAL A 184 11.10 5.29 4.33
C VAL A 184 11.39 6.68 4.90
N ASN A 185 11.67 7.68 4.03
CA ASN A 185 11.89 9.08 4.42
C ASN A 185 10.78 9.98 3.85
N VAL A 186 10.04 10.66 4.72
CA VAL A 186 8.98 11.60 4.34
C VAL A 186 9.37 13.01 4.74
N ASN A 187 9.52 13.89 3.75
CA ASN A 187 9.86 15.29 3.97
C ASN A 187 8.61 16.14 4.19
N ALA A 188 8.69 17.09 5.10
CA ALA A 188 7.60 18.02 5.37
C ALA A 188 8.11 19.39 5.84
N ALA A 189 7.21 20.35 5.87
CA ALA A 189 7.47 21.70 6.37
C ALA A 189 6.35 22.13 7.33
N ILE A 190 6.75 22.77 8.43
CA ILE A 190 5.89 23.28 9.49
C ILE A 190 6.16 24.77 9.65
N MET A 191 5.15 25.53 10.03
CA MET A 191 5.24 26.97 10.26
C MET A 191 5.21 27.25 11.77
N LEU A 192 6.27 27.88 12.27
CA LEU A 192 6.39 28.42 13.62
C LEU A 192 6.13 29.93 13.56
N ASN A 193 4.91 30.35 13.90
CA ASN A 193 4.51 31.74 13.80
C ASN A 193 4.60 32.39 15.17
N ALA A 194 5.56 33.29 15.36
CA ALA A 194 5.69 34.12 16.54
C ALA A 194 5.95 35.56 16.08
N ALA A 195 5.00 36.47 16.26
CA ALA A 195 5.12 37.85 15.78
C ALA A 195 6.26 38.58 16.51
N ASP A 196 6.47 38.24 17.79
CA ASP A 196 7.53 38.75 18.65
C ASP A 196 8.85 37.96 18.51
N GLY A 197 8.89 37.00 17.58
CA GLY A 197 10.04 36.17 17.24
C GLY A 197 10.13 34.89 18.06
N VAL A 198 10.54 33.80 17.40
CA VAL A 198 10.72 32.49 18.03
C VAL A 198 11.96 32.51 18.94
N LYS A 199 11.79 32.12 20.21
CA LYS A 199 12.87 32.01 21.18
C LYS A 199 13.30 30.56 21.38
N ASP A 200 12.44 29.72 21.95
CA ASP A 200 12.78 28.33 22.28
C ASP A 200 11.78 27.35 21.66
N VAL A 201 12.26 26.25 21.09
CA VAL A 201 11.41 25.18 20.54
C VAL A 201 11.90 23.82 21.00
N TYR A 202 11.00 23.05 21.61
CA TYR A 202 11.21 21.68 22.03
C TYR A 202 10.33 20.73 21.24
N VAL A 203 10.88 19.57 20.88
CA VAL A 203 10.10 18.42 20.36
C VAL A 203 10.43 17.21 21.23
N GLY A 204 9.42 16.67 21.91
CA GLY A 204 9.64 15.74 23.01
C GLY A 204 10.55 16.36 24.07
N SER A 205 11.66 15.68 24.39
CA SER A 205 12.69 16.19 25.30
C SER A 205 13.83 16.97 24.62
N GLN A 206 13.82 17.08 23.29
CA GLN A 206 14.91 17.66 22.52
C GLN A 206 14.69 19.16 22.25
N LEU A 207 15.68 19.98 22.63
CA LEU A 207 15.73 21.41 22.27
C LEU A 207 16.28 21.56 20.85
N ILE A 208 15.50 22.16 19.94
CA ILE A 208 15.86 22.31 18.51
C ILE A 208 16.16 23.77 18.12
N ILE A 209 15.56 24.74 18.82
CA ILE A 209 15.87 26.17 18.69
C ILE A 209 16.11 26.69 20.11
N ASN A 210 17.27 27.28 20.35
CA ASN A 210 17.64 27.87 21.65
C ASN A 210 17.91 29.36 21.47
N ASN A 211 17.09 30.20 22.12
CA ASN A 211 17.16 31.65 22.04
C ASN A 211 17.27 32.18 20.59
N GLY A 212 16.40 31.67 19.72
CA GLY A 212 16.28 32.00 18.29
C GLY A 212 17.31 31.31 17.38
N ALA A 213 18.28 30.59 17.93
CA ALA A 213 19.31 29.89 17.16
C ALA A 213 18.93 28.42 16.91
N PHE A 214 18.69 28.06 15.65
CA PHE A 214 18.44 26.69 15.22
C PHE A 214 19.72 25.85 15.21
N GLN A 215 19.62 24.62 15.71
CA GLN A 215 20.68 23.62 15.65
C GLN A 215 20.15 22.38 14.92
N PRO A 216 20.67 22.04 13.72
CA PRO A 216 20.30 20.80 13.06
C PRO A 216 20.53 19.60 13.98
N THR A 217 19.48 18.81 14.18
CA THR A 217 19.49 17.69 15.09
C THR A 217 18.42 16.68 14.69
N SER A 218 18.38 15.54 15.36
CA SER A 218 17.32 14.55 15.19
C SER A 218 16.87 14.05 16.55
N TYR A 219 15.62 13.62 16.63
CA TYR A 219 15.06 13.01 17.82
C TYR A 219 14.45 11.67 17.47
N THR A 220 14.82 10.66 18.25
CA THR A 220 14.24 9.31 18.20
C THR A 220 13.77 9.01 19.61
N ASP A 221 12.48 8.74 19.75
CA ASP A 221 11.95 8.21 21.01
C ASP A 221 12.28 6.72 21.06
N SER A 222 12.89 6.25 22.15
CA SER A 222 13.24 4.84 22.32
C SER A 222 12.04 3.88 22.30
N SER A 223 10.83 4.40 22.51
CA SER A 223 9.58 3.64 22.42
C SER A 223 9.00 3.60 21.00
N LEU A 224 9.54 4.37 20.05
CA LEU A 224 9.02 4.50 18.71
C LEU A 224 10.04 4.06 17.66
N PRO A 225 9.61 3.40 16.58
CA PRO A 225 10.48 2.98 15.49
C PRO A 225 10.81 4.12 14.52
N VAL A 226 10.46 5.37 14.85
CA VAL A 226 10.56 6.53 13.96
C VAL A 226 11.52 7.59 14.50
N THR A 227 12.22 8.24 13.59
CA THR A 227 13.11 9.38 13.86
C THR A 227 12.56 10.62 13.16
N ILE A 228 12.48 11.74 13.87
CA ILE A 228 12.29 13.05 13.25
C ILE A 228 13.64 13.76 13.13
N ILE A 229 13.94 14.25 11.94
CA ILE A 229 15.18 14.96 11.61
C ILE A 229 14.81 16.41 11.31
N PHE A 230 15.43 17.35 12.01
CA PHE A 230 15.23 18.78 11.81
C PHE A 230 16.33 19.30 10.88
N ASN A 231 15.96 19.58 9.63
CA ASN A 231 16.93 19.87 8.57
C ASN A 231 17.31 21.35 8.54
N ARG A 232 16.31 22.23 8.64
CA ARG A 232 16.49 23.66 8.43
C ARG A 232 15.37 24.46 9.10
N TYR A 233 15.73 25.60 9.68
CA TYR A 233 14.79 26.64 10.10
C TYR A 233 15.09 27.95 9.37
N ASP A 234 14.06 28.58 8.81
CA ASP A 234 14.11 29.92 8.24
C ASP A 234 13.38 30.91 9.15
N ALA A 235 14.15 31.69 9.91
CA ALA A 235 13.61 32.64 10.87
C ALA A 235 12.80 33.79 10.24
N ALA A 236 12.99 34.09 8.94
CA ALA A 236 12.24 35.17 8.29
C ALA A 236 10.81 34.74 7.95
N SER A 237 10.62 33.46 7.62
CA SER A 237 9.30 32.90 7.30
C SER A 237 8.68 32.10 8.45
N GLY A 238 9.46 31.72 9.46
CA GLY A 238 9.05 30.79 10.50
C GLY A 238 9.03 29.32 10.03
N ARG A 239 9.52 29.02 8.82
CA ARG A 239 9.44 27.68 8.24
C ARG A 239 10.51 26.74 8.81
N LEU A 240 10.07 25.59 9.33
CA LEU A 240 10.90 24.48 9.79
C LEU A 240 10.73 23.29 8.83
N ASP A 241 11.80 22.92 8.11
CA ASP A 241 11.83 21.73 7.25
C ASP A 241 12.28 20.51 8.07
N VAL A 242 11.50 19.44 8.00
CA VAL A 242 11.70 18.20 8.74
C VAL A 242 11.66 16.97 7.83
N THR A 243 12.34 15.91 8.23
CA THR A 243 12.24 14.58 7.60
C THR A 243 11.85 13.56 8.66
N TYR A 244 10.82 12.78 8.38
CA TYR A 244 10.44 11.62 9.16
C TYR A 244 11.09 10.40 8.54
N ARG A 245 11.74 9.57 9.36
CA ARG A 245 12.38 8.33 8.92
C ARG A 245 11.87 7.16 9.74
N LEU A 246 11.29 6.17 9.06
CA LEU A 246 10.99 4.87 9.65
C LEU A 246 12.31 4.08 9.78
N ASN A 247 12.66 3.65 10.99
CA ASN A 247 13.93 2.99 11.26
C ASN A 247 13.82 1.46 11.25
N SER A 248 12.71 0.94 11.76
CA SER A 248 12.47 -0.48 11.96
C SER A 248 10.97 -0.75 11.88
N ALA A 249 10.63 -2.03 11.78
CA ALA A 249 9.26 -2.49 11.88
C ALA A 249 8.69 -2.22 13.29
N LEU A 250 7.36 -2.14 13.36
CA LEU A 250 6.57 -2.06 14.58
C LEU A 250 5.55 -3.19 14.55
N ASN A 251 5.51 -3.99 15.60
CA ASN A 251 4.48 -5.01 15.68
C ASN A 251 3.11 -4.35 15.90
N VAL A 252 2.27 -4.33 14.86
CA VAL A 252 0.92 -3.81 14.88
C VAL A 252 -0.04 -5.01 14.95
N PRO A 253 -1.05 -5.02 15.82
CA PRO A 253 -2.01 -6.12 15.79
C PRO A 253 -2.70 -6.23 14.42
N ALA A 254 -2.69 -7.42 13.85
CA ALA A 254 -3.34 -7.77 12.58
C ALA A 254 -4.67 -7.04 12.35
N GLY A 255 -4.78 -6.35 11.21
CA GLY A 255 -6.01 -5.65 10.79
C GLY A 255 -6.26 -4.29 11.46
N ALA A 256 -5.30 -3.71 12.19
CA ALA A 256 -5.46 -2.39 12.81
C ALA A 256 -5.46 -1.20 11.81
N GLY A 257 -5.06 -1.40 10.55
CA GLY A 257 -5.10 -0.36 9.52
C GLY A 257 -4.12 0.79 9.74
N GLY A 258 -3.06 0.54 10.53
CA GLY A 258 -1.99 1.47 10.87
C GLY A 258 -2.04 2.01 12.31
N VAL A 259 -0.88 2.30 12.89
CA VAL A 259 -0.74 2.84 14.25
C VAL A 259 -0.35 4.30 14.19
N GLN A 260 -1.12 5.15 14.88
CA GLN A 260 -0.76 6.55 15.09
C GLN A 260 0.16 6.71 16.31
N THR A 261 1.24 7.44 16.09
CA THR A 261 2.20 7.85 17.11
C THR A 261 2.74 9.24 16.82
N GLY A 262 3.61 9.79 17.68
CA GLY A 262 4.40 10.97 17.37
C GLY A 262 4.84 11.74 18.60
N TRP A 263 4.95 13.06 18.48
CA TRP A 263 5.62 13.89 19.48
C TRP A 263 4.89 15.19 19.74
N GLY A 264 4.89 15.61 21.01
CA GLY A 264 4.54 16.98 21.38
C GLY A 264 5.63 17.97 20.97
N LEU A 265 5.21 19.14 20.50
CA LEU A 265 6.05 20.32 20.28
C LEU A 265 5.63 21.41 21.24
N SER A 266 6.61 22.10 21.83
CA SER A 266 6.41 23.32 22.62
C SER A 266 7.20 24.45 21.97
N LEU A 267 6.55 25.59 21.75
CA LEU A 267 7.15 26.80 21.19
C LEU A 267 6.97 27.95 22.19
N THR A 268 8.06 28.65 22.47
CA THR A 268 8.12 29.87 23.28
C THR A 268 8.67 31.01 22.44
N ASP A 269 8.05 32.18 22.51
CA ASP A 269 8.53 33.39 21.85
C ASP A 269 9.38 34.29 22.79
N THR A 270 9.73 35.48 22.31
CA THR A 270 10.75 36.32 22.95
C THR A 270 10.26 37.01 24.22
N ASP A 271 8.97 37.33 24.31
CA ASP A 271 8.33 37.89 25.52
C ASP A 271 7.78 36.81 26.46
N GLY A 272 7.74 35.55 26.03
CA GLY A 272 7.63 34.38 26.89
C GLY A 272 6.28 33.67 26.83
N ASP A 273 5.44 34.03 25.87
CA ASP A 273 4.24 33.28 25.55
C ASP A 273 4.60 31.91 25.02
N THR A 274 3.70 30.95 25.24
CA THR A 274 3.93 29.56 24.85
C THR A 274 2.74 28.96 24.13
N THR A 275 3.02 28.05 23.21
CA THR A 275 2.02 27.23 22.53
C THR A 275 2.50 25.79 22.42
N GLN A 276 1.54 24.87 22.28
CA GLN A 276 1.82 23.45 22.13
C GLN A 276 1.12 22.89 20.90
N ALA A 277 1.77 21.92 20.26
CA ALA A 277 1.23 21.18 19.12
C ALA A 277 1.62 19.70 19.22
N HIS A 278 0.98 18.85 18.40
CA HIS A 278 1.32 17.44 18.33
C HIS A 278 1.56 17.03 16.88
N PHE A 279 2.65 16.30 16.65
CA PHE A 279 2.94 15.67 15.37
C PHE A 279 2.37 14.26 15.38
N ASN A 280 1.62 13.90 14.35
CA ASN A 280 1.09 12.55 14.20
C ASN A 280 1.74 11.88 12.98
N VAL A 281 2.38 10.75 13.23
CA VAL A 281 2.86 9.78 12.26
C VAL A 281 1.94 8.57 12.32
N THR A 282 1.43 8.16 11.17
CA THR A 282 0.75 6.88 10.99
C THR A 282 1.74 5.91 10.35
N ILE A 283 1.98 4.79 11.02
CA ILE A 283 2.81 3.69 10.50
C ILE A 283 1.84 2.62 10.02
N TYR A 284 1.89 2.31 8.72
CA TYR A 284 1.16 1.20 8.14
C TYR A 284 2.02 -0.03 8.11
N ASP A 285 1.46 -1.09 8.67
CA ASP A 285 2.00 -2.43 8.68
C ASP A 285 1.97 -3.08 7.27
N ASP A 286 2.85 -4.04 7.04
CA ASP A 286 2.95 -4.80 5.79
C ASP A 286 2.68 -6.29 5.99
N THR A 287 1.66 -6.80 5.32
CA THR A 287 1.30 -8.22 5.38
C THR A 287 2.32 -9.10 4.65
N PRO A 288 2.46 -10.40 5.00
CA PRO A 288 3.29 -11.34 4.24
C PRO A 288 2.83 -11.44 2.78
N TYR A 289 3.77 -11.56 1.87
CA TYR A 289 3.53 -11.84 0.46
C TYR A 289 4.03 -13.23 0.12
N VAL A 290 3.10 -14.15 -0.15
CA VAL A 290 3.41 -15.55 -0.46
C VAL A 290 2.96 -15.95 -1.87
N LEU A 291 3.73 -16.81 -2.51
CA LEU A 291 3.48 -17.35 -3.84
C LEU A 291 3.30 -18.86 -3.78
N GLY A 292 2.47 -19.42 -4.66
CA GLY A 292 2.30 -20.87 -4.72
C GLY A 292 3.57 -21.57 -5.18
N ASP A 293 3.81 -22.77 -4.65
CA ASP A 293 4.94 -23.61 -4.98
C ASP A 293 4.53 -24.82 -5.82
N GLU A 294 5.48 -25.29 -6.62
CA GLU A 294 5.32 -26.44 -7.48
C GLU A 294 6.54 -27.35 -7.39
N ALA A 295 6.31 -28.65 -7.32
CA ALA A 295 7.38 -29.63 -7.48
C ALA A 295 6.92 -30.93 -8.13
N HIS A 296 7.88 -31.67 -8.65
CA HIS A 296 7.67 -32.88 -9.44
C HIS A 296 8.32 -34.09 -8.76
N ALA A 297 7.49 -35.05 -8.32
CA ALA A 297 7.90 -36.29 -7.69
C ALA A 297 7.86 -37.44 -8.69
N GLN A 298 8.95 -38.19 -8.82
CA GLN A 298 8.99 -39.35 -9.69
C GLN A 298 8.68 -40.66 -8.96
N ILE A 299 7.94 -41.55 -9.61
CA ILE A 299 7.71 -42.90 -9.08
C ILE A 299 9.04 -43.66 -9.08
N GLY A 300 9.47 -44.07 -7.88
CA GLY A 300 10.74 -44.78 -7.65
C GLY A 300 11.89 -43.89 -7.17
N ALA A 301 11.76 -42.56 -7.21
CA ALA A 301 12.73 -41.61 -6.68
C ALA A 301 12.10 -40.79 -5.53
N SER A 302 12.27 -41.30 -4.30
CA SER A 302 11.71 -40.71 -3.07
C SER A 302 12.76 -40.79 -1.93
N PRO A 303 12.87 -39.77 -1.06
CA PRO A 303 12.02 -38.59 -0.96
C PRO A 303 12.41 -37.44 -1.90
N LEU A 304 11.41 -36.73 -2.41
CA LEU A 304 11.55 -35.42 -3.06
C LEU A 304 11.88 -34.35 -2.00
N LYS A 305 12.71 -33.36 -2.34
CA LYS A 305 13.07 -32.24 -1.48
C LYS A 305 12.83 -30.91 -2.19
N GLY A 306 12.50 -29.87 -1.43
CA GLY A 306 12.38 -28.49 -1.91
C GLY A 306 12.23 -27.53 -0.75
N ASN A 307 11.85 -26.28 -1.02
CA ASN A 307 11.59 -25.28 0.00
C ASN A 307 10.42 -24.38 -0.40
N VAL A 308 9.45 -24.18 0.50
CA VAL A 308 8.22 -23.40 0.23
C VAL A 308 8.34 -21.90 0.53
N LEU A 309 9.49 -21.41 0.99
CA LEU A 309 9.65 -20.01 1.42
C LEU A 309 10.66 -19.22 0.57
N LEU A 310 11.26 -19.83 -0.47
CA LEU A 310 12.33 -19.17 -1.25
C LEU A 310 11.80 -18.04 -2.15
N ASN A 311 10.56 -18.16 -2.61
CA ASN A 311 9.83 -17.19 -3.43
C ASN A 311 8.93 -16.26 -2.58
N ASP A 312 8.89 -16.45 -1.27
CA ASP A 312 8.04 -15.72 -0.34
C ASP A 312 8.76 -14.56 0.35
N LYS A 313 7.98 -13.59 0.81
CA LYS A 313 8.45 -12.49 1.65
C LYS A 313 7.59 -12.35 2.90
N MET A 314 8.22 -12.43 4.07
CA MET A 314 7.50 -12.40 5.34
C MET A 314 7.05 -11.00 5.77
N GLY A 315 7.63 -9.93 5.24
CA GLY A 315 7.38 -8.57 5.72
C GLY A 315 8.53 -8.03 6.58
N ALA A 316 8.44 -6.76 6.97
CA ALA A 316 9.56 -6.04 7.59
C ALA A 316 9.87 -6.48 9.03
N ASP A 317 8.86 -7.00 9.72
CA ASP A 317 8.85 -7.53 11.08
C ASP A 317 9.34 -9.00 11.16
N GLY A 318 9.50 -9.64 10.01
CA GLY A 318 9.98 -11.02 9.89
C GLY A 318 8.84 -12.01 9.95
N GLY A 319 9.09 -13.26 10.33
CA GLY A 319 8.03 -14.26 10.37
C GLY A 319 8.49 -15.67 10.09
N GLY A 320 7.51 -16.55 9.91
CA GLY A 320 7.77 -17.89 9.43
C GLY A 320 6.53 -18.77 9.35
N LEU A 321 6.79 -20.04 9.04
CA LEU A 321 5.78 -21.07 8.90
C LEU A 321 5.07 -21.35 10.23
N VAL A 322 3.73 -21.30 10.25
CA VAL A 322 2.89 -21.54 11.44
C VAL A 322 1.88 -22.69 11.26
N GLY A 323 1.80 -23.25 10.06
CA GLY A 323 0.94 -24.41 9.82
C GLY A 323 1.02 -24.96 8.41
N VAL A 324 0.57 -26.21 8.28
CA VAL A 324 0.42 -26.93 7.02
C VAL A 324 -0.94 -27.62 7.02
N SER A 325 -1.61 -27.65 5.87
CA SER A 325 -2.86 -28.35 5.63
C SER A 325 -2.84 -29.11 4.31
N GLY A 326 -3.72 -30.11 4.17
CA GLY A 326 -3.60 -31.11 3.10
C GLY A 326 -4.92 -31.83 2.82
N HIS A 327 -4.83 -33.03 2.25
CA HIS A 327 -5.99 -33.78 1.78
C HIS A 327 -7.06 -33.97 2.87
N GLY A 328 -8.32 -33.71 2.53
CA GLY A 328 -9.45 -33.78 3.46
C GLY A 328 -9.60 -32.58 4.40
N GLY A 329 -8.82 -31.51 4.21
CA GLY A 329 -8.90 -30.29 5.03
C GLY A 329 -8.31 -30.45 6.44
N GLN A 330 -7.48 -31.48 6.65
CA GLN A 330 -6.72 -31.59 7.89
C GLN A 330 -5.73 -30.44 7.97
N VAL A 331 -5.73 -29.73 9.09
CA VAL A 331 -4.82 -28.62 9.40
C VAL A 331 -3.97 -29.03 10.59
N ILE A 332 -2.65 -28.88 10.48
CA ILE A 332 -1.71 -28.95 11.60
C ILE A 332 -1.14 -27.55 11.77
N SER A 333 -1.52 -26.92 12.88
CA SER A 333 -1.03 -25.61 13.30
C SER A 333 -0.85 -25.64 14.82
N ASP A 334 0.23 -25.06 15.32
CA ASP A 334 0.50 -24.88 16.75
C ASP A 334 0.43 -23.41 17.19
N GLY A 335 0.08 -22.50 16.27
CA GLY A 335 -0.10 -21.07 16.56
C GLY A 335 1.20 -20.30 16.80
N ALA A 336 2.34 -21.00 16.74
CA ALA A 336 3.70 -20.47 16.76
C ALA A 336 4.56 -21.34 15.82
N PRO A 337 5.78 -20.96 15.43
CA PRO A 337 6.62 -21.83 14.61
C PRO A 337 7.00 -23.13 15.35
N ASN A 338 6.70 -24.29 14.74
CA ASN A 338 7.03 -25.60 15.29
C ASN A 338 8.49 -25.98 15.00
N PRO A 339 9.43 -25.99 15.96
CA PRO A 339 10.85 -26.27 15.71
C PRO A 339 11.13 -27.66 15.13
N ASN A 340 10.18 -28.60 15.26
CA ASN A 340 10.30 -29.97 14.72
C ASN A 340 9.66 -30.14 13.33
N GLY A 341 9.07 -29.08 12.77
CA GLY A 341 8.36 -29.13 11.49
C GLY A 341 6.94 -29.72 11.56
N TYR A 342 6.25 -29.65 10.44
CA TYR A 342 4.87 -30.10 10.25
C TYR A 342 4.85 -31.30 9.30
N THR A 343 4.41 -32.46 9.78
CA THR A 343 4.25 -33.67 8.95
C THR A 343 2.78 -33.94 8.68
N MET A 344 2.43 -34.08 7.41
CA MET A 344 1.06 -34.30 6.95
C MET A 344 0.98 -35.34 5.83
N ALA A 345 -0.08 -36.15 5.86
CA ALA A 345 -0.40 -37.05 4.76
C ALA A 345 -1.16 -36.30 3.64
N GLY A 346 -0.72 -36.48 2.41
CA GLY A 346 -1.48 -36.16 1.19
C GLY A 346 -2.35 -37.34 0.75
N ALA A 347 -2.93 -37.24 -0.44
CA ALA A 347 -3.65 -38.35 -1.06
C ALA A 347 -2.70 -39.45 -1.56
N TYR A 348 -1.49 -39.07 -1.96
CA TYR A 348 -0.54 -39.94 -2.65
C TYR A 348 0.84 -40.01 -2.00
N GLY A 349 1.13 -39.17 -0.99
CA GLY A 349 2.36 -39.25 -0.21
C GLY A 349 2.26 -38.59 1.15
N SER A 350 3.41 -38.33 1.77
CA SER A 350 3.52 -37.62 3.05
C SER A 350 4.53 -36.49 2.93
N LEU A 351 4.10 -35.28 3.28
CA LEU A 351 4.92 -34.08 3.31
C LEU A 351 5.41 -33.81 4.74
N THR A 352 6.68 -33.45 4.91
CA THR A 352 7.21 -32.84 6.14
C THR A 352 7.86 -31.53 5.78
N VAL A 353 7.38 -30.41 6.35
CA VAL A 353 7.91 -29.06 6.14
C VAL A 353 8.56 -28.56 7.44
N MET A 354 9.81 -28.12 7.35
CA MET A 354 10.57 -27.54 8.45
C MET A 354 10.31 -26.03 8.59
N PRO A 355 10.61 -25.39 9.74
CA PRO A 355 10.36 -23.96 9.95
C PRO A 355 11.02 -23.01 8.95
N ASN A 356 12.14 -23.42 8.37
CA ASN A 356 12.86 -22.66 7.36
C ASN A 356 12.31 -22.87 5.94
N GLY A 357 11.17 -23.54 5.79
CA GLY A 357 10.53 -23.83 4.51
C GLY A 357 11.01 -25.12 3.86
N ASP A 358 12.15 -25.68 4.27
CA ASP A 358 12.67 -26.93 3.68
C ASP A 358 11.66 -28.05 3.88
N TYR A 359 11.31 -28.74 2.81
CA TYR A 359 10.40 -29.87 2.90
C TYR A 359 11.00 -31.15 2.34
N THR A 360 10.46 -32.27 2.82
CA THR A 360 10.62 -33.60 2.24
C THR A 360 9.25 -34.17 1.94
N TYR A 361 9.08 -34.74 0.75
CA TYR A 361 7.87 -35.44 0.35
C TYR A 361 8.20 -36.90 0.04
N THR A 362 7.56 -37.82 0.74
CA THR A 362 7.70 -39.26 0.54
C THR A 362 6.49 -39.78 -0.22
N LEU A 363 6.72 -40.25 -1.45
CA LEU A 363 5.66 -40.79 -2.30
C LEU A 363 5.24 -42.20 -1.85
N ASN A 364 3.94 -42.48 -1.82
CA ASN A 364 3.44 -43.82 -1.55
C ASN A 364 3.67 -44.74 -2.76
N SER A 365 3.99 -46.01 -2.51
CA SER A 365 4.34 -46.98 -3.54
C SER A 365 3.23 -47.33 -4.54
N ASN A 366 1.99 -46.91 -4.29
CA ASN A 366 0.81 -47.15 -5.12
C ASN A 366 0.26 -45.88 -5.79
N ALA A 367 0.98 -44.76 -5.73
CA ALA A 367 0.58 -43.52 -6.37
C ALA A 367 0.55 -43.65 -7.91
N PRO A 368 -0.55 -43.29 -8.59
CA PRO A 368 -0.60 -43.32 -10.06
C PRO A 368 0.17 -42.14 -10.68
N ALA A 369 0.87 -42.37 -11.78
CA ALA A 369 1.47 -41.29 -12.58
C ALA A 369 0.39 -40.37 -13.17
N GLY A 370 0.73 -39.10 -13.38
CA GLY A 370 -0.17 -38.07 -13.90
C GLY A 370 -1.21 -37.58 -12.89
N THR A 371 -1.03 -37.90 -11.61
CA THR A 371 -1.84 -37.37 -10.50
C THR A 371 -1.05 -36.33 -9.72
N ASN A 372 -1.68 -35.63 -8.78
CA ASN A 372 -1.00 -34.64 -7.96
C ASN A 372 -1.50 -34.66 -6.51
N ASP A 373 -0.61 -34.30 -5.59
CA ASP A 373 -0.94 -33.97 -4.21
C ASP A 373 -0.94 -32.45 -4.03
N VAL A 374 -1.94 -31.93 -3.32
CA VAL A 374 -2.05 -30.50 -3.00
C VAL A 374 -1.98 -30.31 -1.50
N PHE A 375 -1.01 -29.51 -1.08
CA PHE A 375 -0.85 -29.03 0.27
C PHE A 375 -1.08 -27.52 0.30
N ARG A 376 -1.40 -26.99 1.46
CA ARG A 376 -1.34 -25.55 1.73
C ARG A 376 -0.47 -25.33 2.94
N TYR A 377 0.27 -24.24 2.95
CA TYR A 377 1.01 -23.80 4.12
C TYR A 377 0.58 -22.40 4.50
N SER A 378 0.78 -22.07 5.77
CA SER A 378 0.47 -20.76 6.33
C SER A 378 1.74 -20.17 6.92
N VAL A 379 2.02 -18.93 6.55
CA VAL A 379 3.05 -18.11 7.18
C VAL A 379 2.39 -17.05 8.02
N ARG A 380 3.07 -16.66 9.08
CA ARG A 380 2.68 -15.52 9.90
C ARG A 380 3.92 -14.68 10.16
N ASP A 381 3.75 -13.39 10.06
CA ASP A 381 4.79 -12.46 10.44
C ASP A 381 4.88 -12.24 11.96
N GLY A 382 5.72 -11.29 12.35
CA GLY A 382 6.06 -10.97 13.73
C GLY A 382 4.92 -10.35 14.52
N ASP A 383 3.90 -9.79 13.87
CA ASP A 383 2.82 -9.07 14.52
C ASP A 383 1.43 -9.71 14.37
N GLY A 384 1.32 -10.67 13.45
CA GLY A 384 0.32 -11.70 13.48
C GLY A 384 -0.50 -11.84 12.21
N ASP A 385 -0.18 -11.08 11.16
CA ASP A 385 -0.79 -11.22 9.86
C ASP A 385 -0.42 -12.58 9.27
N GLN A 386 -1.45 -13.35 8.91
CA GLN A 386 -1.30 -14.72 8.45
C GLN A 386 -1.84 -14.87 7.04
N VAL A 387 -0.99 -15.34 6.13
CA VAL A 387 -1.36 -15.63 4.74
C VAL A 387 -1.10 -17.11 4.46
N SER A 388 -1.93 -17.70 3.60
CA SER A 388 -1.80 -19.10 3.18
C SER A 388 -1.72 -19.21 1.68
N THR A 389 -0.89 -20.14 1.20
CA THR A 389 -0.78 -20.48 -0.23
C THR A 389 -0.57 -22.00 -0.40
N GLY A 390 -0.50 -22.46 -1.65
CA GLY A 390 -0.45 -23.87 -2.02
C GLY A 390 0.94 -24.38 -2.38
N LEU A 391 1.21 -25.65 -2.08
CA LEU A 391 2.29 -26.45 -2.68
C LEU A 391 1.64 -27.59 -3.47
N VAL A 392 1.89 -27.64 -4.77
CA VAL A 392 1.41 -28.73 -5.64
C VAL A 392 2.57 -29.67 -5.96
N ILE A 393 2.39 -30.95 -5.64
CA ILE A 393 3.33 -32.02 -5.99
C ILE A 393 2.73 -32.83 -7.13
N TYR A 394 3.26 -32.68 -8.35
CA TYR A 394 2.90 -33.52 -9.49
C TYR A 394 3.63 -34.86 -9.39
N ILE A 395 2.91 -35.95 -9.71
CA ILE A 395 3.45 -37.30 -9.70
C ILE A 395 3.71 -37.69 -11.13
N ASP A 396 4.98 -37.62 -11.51
CA ASP A 396 5.41 -37.89 -12.86
C ASP A 396 5.49 -39.39 -13.14
N VAL A 397 5.73 -39.68 -14.41
CA VAL A 397 5.95 -41.03 -14.93
C VAL A 397 7.14 -41.74 -14.22
N PRO A 398 7.17 -43.08 -14.22
CA PRO A 398 8.19 -43.84 -13.53
C PRO A 398 9.61 -43.49 -13.97
N ASN A 399 10.53 -43.44 -13.01
CA ASN A 399 11.96 -43.36 -13.27
C ASN A 399 12.45 -44.74 -13.77
N ASP A 400 12.16 -45.02 -15.03
CA ASP A 400 12.44 -46.30 -15.70
C ASP A 400 13.65 -46.24 -16.64
N GLY A 401 14.36 -45.11 -16.67
CA GLY A 401 15.51 -44.86 -17.53
C GLY A 401 15.15 -44.36 -18.94
N SER A 402 13.88 -44.07 -19.22
CA SER A 402 13.47 -43.38 -20.44
C SER A 402 13.46 -41.86 -20.24
N GLY A 403 13.66 -41.11 -21.33
CA GLY A 403 13.65 -39.65 -21.31
C GLY A 403 12.25 -39.07 -21.35
N HIS A 404 12.02 -38.03 -20.55
CA HIS A 404 10.74 -37.38 -20.34
C HIS A 404 10.79 -35.87 -20.58
N VAL A 405 9.64 -35.27 -20.88
CA VAL A 405 9.50 -33.82 -20.96
C VAL A 405 8.71 -33.35 -19.74
N ILE A 406 9.35 -32.56 -18.89
CA ILE A 406 8.78 -32.02 -17.66
C ILE A 406 8.72 -30.50 -17.82
N THR A 407 7.57 -29.90 -17.58
CA THR A 407 7.34 -28.47 -17.81
C THR A 407 6.78 -27.82 -16.57
N ALA A 408 7.47 -26.82 -16.06
CA ALA A 408 7.00 -26.00 -14.95
C ALA A 408 5.66 -25.33 -15.33
N GLN A 409 4.64 -25.49 -14.50
CA GLN A 409 3.35 -24.81 -14.65
C GLN A 409 3.34 -23.45 -13.94
N ASN A 410 4.16 -23.29 -12.89
CA ASN A 410 4.25 -22.07 -12.08
C ASN A 410 5.70 -21.55 -11.94
N PRO A 411 5.88 -20.23 -11.70
CA PRO A 411 7.17 -19.64 -11.33
C PRO A 411 7.75 -20.21 -10.03
N GLY A 412 9.04 -20.53 -10.00
CA GLY A 412 9.71 -21.07 -8.81
C GLY A 412 9.58 -22.59 -8.67
N ALA A 413 9.30 -23.30 -9.77
CA ALA A 413 9.07 -24.74 -9.76
C ALA A 413 10.35 -25.54 -9.47
N HIS A 414 10.20 -26.66 -8.78
CA HIS A 414 11.24 -27.65 -8.56
C HIS A 414 11.05 -28.88 -9.47
N LEU A 415 11.83 -28.95 -10.56
CA LEU A 415 11.74 -30.04 -11.55
C LEU A 415 12.86 -31.07 -11.36
N THR A 416 12.53 -32.36 -11.50
CA THR A 416 13.48 -33.48 -11.39
C THR A 416 13.31 -34.46 -12.55
N GLY A 417 14.32 -34.59 -13.41
CA GLY A 417 14.33 -35.42 -14.63
C GLY A 417 14.44 -36.92 -14.39
N GLY A 418 15.32 -37.34 -13.46
CA GLY A 418 15.47 -38.75 -13.10
C GLY A 418 16.57 -39.45 -13.89
N ALA A 419 16.40 -40.74 -14.19
CA ALA A 419 17.29 -41.41 -15.13
C ALA A 419 16.68 -41.38 -16.53
N GLY A 420 17.50 -41.18 -17.55
CA GLY A 420 17.05 -40.97 -18.93
C GLY A 420 17.53 -39.62 -19.45
N ASP A 421 17.38 -39.39 -20.75
CA ASP A 421 17.70 -38.10 -21.37
C ASP A 421 16.45 -37.20 -21.29
N ASP A 422 16.35 -36.41 -20.23
CA ASP A 422 15.14 -35.63 -19.92
C ASP A 422 15.19 -34.21 -20.49
N THR A 423 14.03 -33.57 -20.65
CA THR A 423 13.90 -32.17 -21.01
C THR A 423 13.09 -31.45 -19.94
N LEU A 424 13.74 -30.53 -19.24
CA LEU A 424 13.16 -29.73 -18.17
C LEU A 424 12.93 -28.31 -18.71
N ASN A 425 11.66 -27.99 -18.98
CA ASN A 425 11.24 -26.68 -19.46
C ASN A 425 10.97 -25.76 -18.28
N ALA A 426 11.82 -24.75 -18.11
CA ALA A 426 11.68 -23.71 -17.11
C ALA A 426 10.54 -22.73 -17.45
N SER A 427 9.92 -22.21 -16.41
CA SER A 427 9.07 -21.03 -16.42
C SER A 427 9.93 -19.74 -16.46
N GLN A 428 9.33 -18.60 -16.14
CA GLN A 428 10.06 -17.33 -15.95
C GLN A 428 10.40 -17.03 -14.49
N GLY A 429 10.07 -17.93 -13.56
CA GLY A 429 10.44 -17.82 -12.15
C GLY A 429 11.85 -18.31 -11.86
N ALA A 430 12.22 -18.23 -10.58
CA ALA A 430 13.48 -18.78 -10.08
C ALA A 430 13.38 -20.30 -9.89
N ASP A 431 13.24 -21.03 -10.99
CA ASP A 431 13.04 -22.49 -10.96
C ASP A 431 14.31 -23.24 -10.54
N VAL A 432 14.14 -24.37 -9.87
CA VAL A 432 15.23 -25.30 -9.50
C VAL A 432 15.10 -26.57 -10.34
N LEU A 433 16.07 -26.79 -11.22
CA LEU A 433 16.07 -27.90 -12.18
C LEU A 433 17.17 -28.91 -11.83
N THR A 434 16.80 -30.18 -11.73
CA THR A 434 17.74 -31.29 -11.47
C THR A 434 17.55 -32.37 -12.53
N GLY A 435 18.56 -32.63 -13.34
CA GLY A 435 18.49 -33.65 -14.41
C GLY A 435 18.61 -35.07 -13.85
N ASN A 436 19.61 -35.28 -13.00
CA ASN A 436 20.17 -36.53 -12.52
C ASN A 436 20.96 -37.30 -13.60
N GLY A 437 20.43 -38.42 -14.10
CA GLY A 437 21.23 -39.41 -14.83
C GLY A 437 20.83 -39.52 -16.28
N GLY A 438 21.55 -38.86 -17.19
CA GLY A 438 21.37 -39.00 -18.62
C GLY A 438 22.03 -37.83 -19.33
N ALA A 439 21.63 -37.57 -20.57
CA ALA A 439 21.96 -36.33 -21.30
C ALA A 439 20.75 -35.40 -21.29
N ASP A 440 20.69 -34.54 -20.27
CA ASP A 440 19.51 -33.74 -19.98
C ASP A 440 19.52 -32.39 -20.70
N VAL A 441 18.33 -31.87 -21.01
CA VAL A 441 18.11 -30.56 -21.63
C VAL A 441 17.40 -29.65 -20.63
N PHE A 442 18.05 -28.56 -20.24
CA PHE A 442 17.47 -27.49 -19.43
C PHE A 442 17.07 -26.33 -20.34
N ALA A 443 15.77 -26.21 -20.60
CA ALA A 443 15.24 -25.29 -21.59
C ALA A 443 14.70 -24.01 -20.95
N PHE A 444 15.21 -22.86 -21.38
CA PHE A 444 14.75 -21.53 -20.98
C PHE A 444 14.22 -20.81 -22.21
N ALA A 445 12.91 -20.91 -22.42
CA ALA A 445 12.27 -20.34 -23.60
C ALA A 445 12.07 -18.81 -23.52
N LYS A 446 12.15 -18.24 -22.32
CA LYS A 446 11.88 -16.82 -22.04
C LYS A 446 12.91 -16.25 -21.06
N LEU A 447 13.00 -14.92 -21.01
CA LEU A 447 13.77 -14.22 -19.98
C LEU A 447 13.12 -14.48 -18.61
N PRO A 448 13.87 -14.98 -17.61
CA PRO A 448 13.34 -15.13 -16.27
C PRO A 448 13.30 -13.78 -15.55
N TRP A 449 12.28 -13.60 -14.70
CA TRP A 449 12.13 -12.43 -13.81
C TRP A 449 13.16 -12.47 -12.68
N SER A 450 13.47 -13.67 -12.22
CA SER A 450 14.55 -13.97 -11.28
C SER A 450 15.24 -15.24 -11.73
N ALA A 451 16.57 -15.26 -11.71
CA ALA A 451 17.34 -16.40 -12.19
C ALA A 451 17.09 -17.64 -11.34
N GLY A 452 16.82 -18.76 -12.01
CA GLY A 452 16.73 -20.09 -11.40
C GLY A 452 18.08 -20.75 -11.21
N GLN A 453 18.08 -22.05 -10.90
CA GLN A 453 19.26 -22.86 -10.65
C GLN A 453 19.16 -24.21 -11.35
N VAL A 454 20.27 -24.66 -11.93
CA VAL A 454 20.49 -26.04 -12.36
C VAL A 454 21.46 -26.69 -11.37
N THR A 455 21.04 -27.76 -10.71
CA THR A 455 21.71 -28.27 -9.51
C THR A 455 22.84 -29.26 -9.81
N ASP A 456 22.79 -29.95 -10.96
CA ASP A 456 23.65 -31.10 -11.25
C ASP A 456 24.16 -31.17 -12.70
N PHE A 457 24.25 -30.02 -13.38
CA PHE A 457 24.68 -29.93 -14.77
C PHE A 457 26.05 -30.58 -15.04
N THR A 458 26.07 -31.58 -15.92
CA THR A 458 27.26 -32.33 -16.34
C THR A 458 27.76 -31.83 -17.70
N VAL A 459 28.87 -31.09 -17.70
CA VAL A 459 29.48 -30.51 -18.91
C VAL A 459 29.80 -31.56 -19.96
N GLY A 460 29.33 -31.33 -21.19
CA GLY A 460 29.55 -32.21 -22.35
C GLY A 460 28.61 -33.41 -22.43
N THR A 461 27.73 -33.57 -21.44
CA THR A 461 26.63 -34.54 -21.43
C THR A 461 25.29 -33.80 -21.48
N ASP A 462 25.09 -32.84 -20.58
CA ASP A 462 23.87 -32.05 -20.49
C ASP A 462 23.94 -30.80 -21.36
N HIS A 463 22.77 -30.25 -21.66
CA HIS A 463 22.60 -29.13 -22.57
C HIS A 463 21.65 -28.05 -22.02
N LEU A 464 22.01 -26.79 -22.24
CA LEU A 464 21.13 -25.64 -22.12
C LEU A 464 20.46 -25.39 -23.47
N ASP A 465 19.14 -25.33 -23.48
CA ASP A 465 18.37 -24.86 -24.63
C ASP A 465 17.89 -23.42 -24.39
N LEU A 466 18.59 -22.48 -25.02
CA LEU A 466 18.23 -21.05 -25.06
C LEU A 466 17.68 -20.64 -26.43
N SER A 467 17.36 -21.59 -27.31
CA SER A 467 17.06 -21.31 -28.72
C SER A 467 15.82 -20.43 -28.91
N ALA A 468 14.74 -20.72 -28.17
CA ALA A 468 13.52 -19.91 -28.18
C ALA A 468 13.75 -18.51 -27.59
N LEU A 469 14.51 -18.39 -26.50
CA LEU A 469 14.89 -17.11 -25.91
C LEU A 469 15.72 -16.27 -26.90
N LEU A 470 16.79 -16.84 -27.43
CA LEU A 470 17.71 -16.17 -28.36
C LEU A 470 17.00 -15.70 -29.63
N SER A 471 16.19 -16.58 -30.24
CA SER A 471 15.44 -16.23 -31.45
C SER A 471 14.35 -15.17 -31.18
N GLY A 472 13.73 -15.18 -30.00
CA GLY A 472 12.79 -14.15 -29.56
C GLY A 472 13.38 -12.74 -29.52
N PHE A 473 14.69 -12.62 -29.24
CA PHE A 473 15.42 -11.35 -29.28
C PHE A 473 16.18 -11.12 -30.61
N GLY A 474 15.91 -11.93 -31.64
CA GLY A 474 16.44 -11.72 -32.99
C GLY A 474 17.84 -12.27 -33.24
N TYR A 475 18.40 -13.08 -32.34
CA TYR A 475 19.66 -13.77 -32.58
C TYR A 475 19.46 -14.91 -33.60
N SER A 476 20.33 -14.95 -34.61
CA SER A 476 20.32 -15.96 -35.68
C SER A 476 21.67 -16.65 -35.91
N GLY A 477 22.63 -16.45 -35.00
CA GLY A 477 23.95 -17.07 -35.06
C GLY A 477 23.94 -18.51 -34.54
N SER A 478 25.11 -19.15 -34.54
CA SER A 478 25.27 -20.54 -34.07
C SER A 478 26.01 -20.68 -32.74
N ASP A 479 26.73 -19.65 -32.31
CA ASP A 479 27.50 -19.64 -31.06
C ASP A 479 27.23 -18.33 -30.28
N PRO A 480 26.16 -18.28 -29.47
CA PRO A 480 25.75 -17.06 -28.77
C PRO A 480 26.80 -16.60 -27.75
N VAL A 481 27.72 -17.47 -27.33
CA VAL A 481 28.83 -17.09 -26.45
C VAL A 481 29.90 -16.35 -27.25
N ALA A 482 30.33 -16.89 -28.38
CA ALA A 482 31.30 -16.23 -29.26
C ALA A 482 30.74 -14.95 -29.89
N ASP A 483 29.45 -14.93 -30.20
CA ASP A 483 28.74 -13.79 -30.77
C ASP A 483 28.37 -12.73 -29.73
N GLY A 484 28.63 -12.98 -28.44
CA GLY A 484 28.47 -12.00 -27.36
C GLY A 484 27.04 -11.75 -26.91
N TRP A 485 26.15 -12.74 -27.07
CA TRP A 485 24.77 -12.74 -26.57
C TRP A 485 24.61 -13.46 -25.23
N VAL A 486 25.50 -14.43 -24.94
CA VAL A 486 25.51 -15.20 -23.69
C VAL A 486 26.89 -15.10 -23.04
N SER A 487 26.94 -14.95 -21.72
CA SER A 487 28.19 -14.86 -20.95
C SER A 487 28.16 -15.78 -19.73
N PHE A 488 29.19 -16.59 -19.56
CA PHE A 488 29.42 -17.38 -18.35
C PHE A 488 30.34 -16.64 -17.40
N ARG A 489 29.92 -16.47 -16.16
CA ARG A 489 30.70 -15.77 -15.12
C ARG A 489 30.78 -16.62 -13.87
N SER A 490 31.87 -16.50 -13.12
CA SER A 490 31.93 -17.13 -11.80
C SER A 490 30.93 -16.45 -10.86
N ASP A 491 30.27 -17.24 -10.03
CA ASP A 491 29.44 -16.77 -8.91
C ASP A 491 30.27 -16.34 -7.68
N GLY A 492 31.61 -16.46 -7.75
CA GLY A 492 32.52 -16.21 -6.64
C GLY A 492 32.72 -17.42 -5.70
N SER A 493 32.09 -18.55 -6.01
CA SER A 493 32.19 -19.84 -5.33
C SER A 493 32.64 -20.91 -6.33
N ASP A 494 31.88 -22.00 -6.51
CA ASP A 494 32.17 -23.11 -7.41
C ASP A 494 31.16 -23.24 -8.56
N GLY A 495 30.26 -22.27 -8.74
CA GLY A 495 29.24 -22.25 -9.78
C GLY A 495 29.50 -21.28 -10.93
N THR A 496 28.61 -21.33 -11.92
CA THR A 496 28.60 -20.45 -13.08
C THR A 496 27.27 -19.71 -13.20
N LEU A 497 27.34 -18.39 -13.25
CA LEU A 497 26.23 -17.52 -13.63
C LEU A 497 26.10 -17.45 -15.16
N VAL A 498 24.92 -17.73 -15.69
CA VAL A 498 24.59 -17.62 -17.12
C VAL A 498 23.89 -16.29 -17.37
N TYR A 499 24.54 -15.37 -18.07
CA TYR A 499 23.99 -14.05 -18.43
C TYR A 499 23.56 -14.00 -19.88
N PHE A 500 22.54 -13.18 -20.14
CA PHE A 500 22.01 -12.88 -21.46
C PHE A 500 22.02 -11.37 -21.73
N ASP A 501 22.48 -11.01 -22.93
CA ASP A 501 22.44 -9.66 -23.48
C ASP A 501 21.25 -9.56 -24.45
N THR A 502 20.23 -8.78 -24.07
CA THR A 502 18.97 -8.63 -24.82
C THR A 502 19.06 -7.78 -26.07
N ASN A 503 20.08 -6.94 -26.20
CA ASN A 503 20.27 -6.04 -27.34
C ASN A 503 21.55 -6.35 -28.14
N GLY A 504 22.23 -7.43 -27.76
CA GLY A 504 23.40 -7.96 -28.44
C GLY A 504 24.67 -7.14 -28.18
N PRO A 505 25.82 -7.57 -28.74
CA PRO A 505 27.16 -7.07 -28.38
C PRO A 505 27.42 -5.58 -28.69
N ALA A 506 26.45 -4.86 -29.24
CA ALA A 506 26.58 -3.50 -29.76
C ALA A 506 26.47 -2.39 -28.70
N SER A 507 25.93 -2.66 -27.50
CA SER A 507 25.93 -1.71 -26.39
C SER A 507 26.95 -2.12 -25.34
N GLY A 508 28.06 -1.42 -25.26
CA GLY A 508 29.13 -1.78 -24.32
C GLY A 508 28.64 -1.91 -22.87
N GLY A 509 28.59 -3.15 -22.38
CA GLY A 509 28.78 -3.49 -20.97
C GLY A 509 27.58 -3.96 -20.16
N ASP A 510 26.33 -3.71 -20.59
CA ASP A 510 25.18 -4.05 -19.77
C ASP A 510 24.72 -5.48 -20.04
N TRP A 511 25.10 -6.39 -19.13
CA TRP A 511 24.58 -7.76 -19.05
C TRP A 511 23.60 -7.86 -17.87
N PRO A 512 22.43 -7.19 -17.90
CA PRO A 512 21.59 -7.07 -16.73
C PRO A 512 20.80 -8.35 -16.42
N TYR A 513 20.61 -9.24 -17.41
CA TYR A 513 19.72 -10.39 -17.25
C TYR A 513 20.49 -11.68 -17.02
N ARG A 514 20.28 -12.26 -15.83
CA ARG A 514 20.79 -13.57 -15.44
C ARG A 514 19.69 -14.60 -15.73
N ILE A 515 20.02 -15.63 -16.51
CA ILE A 515 19.08 -16.71 -16.86
C ILE A 515 19.01 -17.73 -15.72
N THR A 516 20.17 -18.31 -15.38
CA THR A 516 20.25 -19.38 -14.40
C THR A 516 21.66 -19.48 -13.83
N ASP A 517 21.80 -20.24 -12.75
CA ASP A 517 23.07 -20.67 -12.19
C ASP A 517 23.30 -22.16 -12.45
N LEU A 518 24.46 -22.49 -12.99
CA LEU A 518 24.93 -23.87 -13.00
C LEU A 518 25.72 -24.11 -11.73
N GLN A 519 25.11 -24.80 -10.77
CA GLN A 519 25.75 -25.11 -9.49
C GLN A 519 26.88 -26.12 -9.68
N HIS A 520 27.97 -25.93 -8.93
CA HIS A 520 29.14 -26.82 -8.96
C HIS A 520 29.82 -26.97 -10.33
N VAL A 521 29.51 -26.09 -11.30
CA VAL A 521 30.15 -26.03 -12.60
C VAL A 521 31.07 -24.82 -12.67
N ALA A 522 32.37 -25.04 -12.83
CA ALA A 522 33.32 -23.95 -13.00
C ALA A 522 33.20 -23.31 -14.40
N PRO A 523 33.26 -21.97 -14.53
CA PRO A 523 33.11 -21.29 -15.81
C PRO A 523 34.33 -21.48 -16.74
N THR A 524 35.44 -21.99 -16.20
CA THR A 524 36.69 -22.14 -16.95
C THR A 524 36.57 -23.28 -17.96
N GLY A 525 36.64 -22.95 -19.25
CA GLY A 525 36.55 -23.94 -20.33
C GLY A 525 35.12 -24.26 -20.78
N LEU A 526 34.12 -23.55 -20.25
CA LEU A 526 32.78 -23.58 -20.83
C LEU A 526 32.77 -22.87 -22.19
N THR A 527 32.13 -23.51 -23.16
CA THR A 527 31.92 -23.04 -24.51
C THR A 527 30.48 -23.33 -24.88
N TRP A 528 29.94 -22.66 -25.91
CA TRP A 528 28.60 -23.06 -26.36
C TRP A 528 28.57 -24.52 -26.86
N ALA A 529 29.67 -25.05 -27.38
CA ALA A 529 29.74 -26.41 -27.91
C ALA A 529 29.61 -27.53 -26.85
N ASN A 530 29.96 -27.28 -25.58
CA ASN A 530 29.88 -28.27 -24.50
C ASN A 530 28.79 -27.95 -23.46
N VAL A 531 28.03 -26.88 -23.66
CA VAL A 531 26.95 -26.45 -22.77
C VAL A 531 25.65 -26.22 -23.53
N GLY A 532 25.68 -25.69 -24.74
CA GLY A 532 24.49 -25.37 -25.52
C GLY A 532 23.98 -26.55 -26.33
N LEU A 533 22.67 -26.56 -26.60
CA LEU A 533 22.08 -27.43 -27.61
C LEU A 533 22.43 -26.90 -29.01
N ALA A 534 23.06 -27.73 -29.85
CA ALA A 534 23.44 -27.33 -31.20
C ALA A 534 22.21 -27.05 -32.08
N SER A 535 22.21 -25.95 -32.81
CA SER A 535 21.15 -25.61 -33.77
C SER A 535 21.04 -26.72 -34.84
N GLY A 536 20.02 -27.58 -34.71
CA GLY A 536 19.73 -28.68 -35.65
C GLY A 536 19.86 -30.10 -35.11
N SER A 537 20.08 -30.34 -33.81
CA SER A 537 19.94 -31.68 -33.23
C SER A 537 18.47 -31.96 -32.87
N PRO A 538 17.86 -33.09 -33.28
CA PRO A 538 16.44 -33.33 -33.09
C PRO A 538 16.14 -33.76 -31.63
N GLY A 539 15.96 -32.79 -30.74
CA GLY A 539 15.17 -32.95 -29.51
C GLY A 539 13.72 -32.59 -29.84
N GLY A 540 12.86 -33.60 -29.95
CA GLY A 540 11.50 -33.45 -30.45
C GLY A 540 10.60 -32.62 -29.53
N GLY A 541 10.37 -31.37 -29.92
CA GLY A 541 9.24 -30.55 -29.51
C GLY A 541 8.80 -29.71 -30.71
N THR A 542 8.10 -30.33 -31.66
CA THR A 542 7.47 -29.59 -32.76
C THR A 542 6.58 -28.50 -32.20
N GLY A 543 6.79 -27.27 -32.64
CA GLY A 543 5.96 -26.12 -32.29
C GLY A 543 4.47 -26.45 -32.42
N GLY A 544 3.75 -26.21 -31.33
CA GLY A 544 2.30 -26.04 -31.36
C GLY A 544 1.99 -24.68 -31.98
N THR A 545 2.00 -24.60 -33.31
CA THR A 545 1.26 -23.57 -34.03
C THR A 545 -0.22 -23.68 -33.66
N GLY A 546 -0.87 -22.55 -33.38
CA GLY A 546 -2.29 -22.50 -33.06
C GLY A 546 -3.19 -23.27 -34.02
N GLY A 547 -4.30 -23.78 -33.51
CA GLY A 547 -5.26 -24.52 -34.31
C GLY A 547 -6.49 -25.04 -33.56
N THR A 548 -7.40 -24.11 -33.27
CA THR A 548 -8.82 -24.19 -33.65
C THR A 548 -9.68 -25.37 -33.18
N GLY A 549 -10.69 -25.03 -32.37
CA GLY A 549 -12.07 -25.54 -32.52
C GLY A 549 -12.30 -27.00 -32.14
N GLY A 550 -12.48 -27.26 -30.85
CA GLY A 550 -13.16 -28.45 -30.35
C GLY A 550 -14.48 -28.07 -29.70
N THR A 551 -15.56 -28.03 -30.48
CA THR A 551 -16.92 -27.87 -29.96
C THR A 551 -17.35 -29.13 -29.18
N GLY A 552 -17.76 -28.93 -27.92
CA GLY A 552 -18.77 -29.76 -27.25
C GLY A 552 -18.32 -31.12 -26.74
N GLY A 553 -17.94 -31.15 -25.46
CA GLY A 553 -17.88 -32.36 -24.64
C GLY A 553 -17.48 -31.96 -23.23
N GLY A 554 -18.36 -32.17 -22.25
CA GLY A 554 -18.11 -31.79 -20.86
C GLY A 554 -16.83 -32.43 -20.34
N ASP A 555 -15.83 -31.61 -20.05
CA ASP A 555 -14.56 -32.02 -19.50
C ASP A 555 -14.54 -31.73 -17.99
N THR A 556 -14.06 -32.69 -17.21
CA THR A 556 -13.99 -32.63 -15.73
C THR A 556 -12.54 -32.37 -15.28
N SER A 557 -11.80 -31.56 -16.03
CA SER A 557 -10.42 -31.19 -15.70
C SER A 557 -10.36 -30.45 -14.35
N PRO A 558 -9.28 -30.63 -13.56
CA PRO A 558 -9.06 -29.85 -12.34
C PRO A 558 -8.81 -28.37 -12.69
N GLY A 559 -9.23 -27.46 -11.79
CA GLY A 559 -8.98 -26.03 -11.94
C GLY A 559 -7.48 -25.68 -12.04
N GLN A 560 -7.15 -24.76 -12.94
CA GLN A 560 -5.80 -24.33 -13.29
C GLN A 560 -5.51 -22.90 -12.84
N VAL A 561 -4.24 -22.52 -12.70
CA VAL A 561 -3.83 -21.12 -12.53
C VAL A 561 -2.99 -20.73 -13.73
N LEU A 562 -3.43 -19.74 -14.51
CA LEU A 562 -2.80 -19.30 -15.74
C LEU A 562 -2.45 -17.82 -15.62
N THR A 563 -1.20 -17.44 -15.84
CA THR A 563 -0.76 -16.04 -15.71
C THR A 563 -0.26 -15.48 -17.03
N SER A 564 -0.85 -14.37 -17.45
CA SER A 564 -0.44 -13.57 -18.59
C SER A 564 0.80 -12.73 -18.27
N GLN A 565 1.60 -12.45 -19.30
CA GLN A 565 2.80 -11.63 -19.19
C GLN A 565 2.46 -10.16 -19.52
N HIS A 566 3.41 -9.23 -19.44
CA HIS A 566 3.11 -7.80 -19.63
C HIS A 566 2.69 -7.41 -21.08
N TYR A 567 2.57 -8.36 -22.00
CA TYR A 567 2.24 -8.20 -23.42
C TYR A 567 0.92 -8.89 -23.75
N PRO A 568 0.27 -8.65 -24.91
CA PRO A 568 -1.00 -9.31 -25.24
C PRO A 568 -0.84 -10.84 -25.30
N ASP A 569 -1.50 -11.55 -24.40
CA ASP A 569 -1.55 -13.02 -24.38
C ASP A 569 -2.98 -13.56 -24.59
N THR A 570 -3.12 -14.87 -24.83
CA THR A 570 -4.43 -15.56 -24.86
C THR A 570 -4.40 -16.74 -23.92
N LEU A 571 -5.23 -16.70 -22.88
CA LEU A 571 -5.34 -17.72 -21.83
C LEU A 571 -6.69 -18.43 -21.93
N SER A 572 -6.68 -19.74 -21.68
CA SER A 572 -7.88 -20.58 -21.71
C SER A 572 -7.82 -21.60 -20.56
N GLY A 573 -8.72 -21.49 -19.57
CA GLY A 573 -8.76 -22.33 -18.37
C GLY A 573 -9.23 -23.77 -18.63
N GLY A 574 -10.31 -23.93 -19.40
CA GLY A 574 -10.79 -25.24 -19.82
C GLY A 574 -11.91 -25.75 -18.91
N GLY A 575 -11.86 -27.01 -18.47
CA GLY A 575 -12.81 -27.50 -17.47
C GLY A 575 -12.24 -27.33 -16.07
N GLY A 576 -13.02 -26.87 -15.10
CA GLY A 576 -12.55 -26.73 -13.70
C GLY A 576 -12.87 -25.35 -13.14
N ALA A 577 -12.47 -25.04 -11.92
CA ALA A 577 -12.54 -23.67 -11.39
C ALA A 577 -11.17 -23.03 -11.54
N ASP A 578 -10.99 -22.26 -12.62
CA ASP A 578 -9.69 -21.76 -13.05
C ASP A 578 -9.38 -20.38 -12.46
N THR A 579 -8.12 -19.98 -12.42
CA THR A 579 -7.67 -18.63 -12.04
C THR A 579 -6.78 -18.08 -13.14
N LEU A 580 -7.31 -17.16 -13.92
CA LEU A 580 -6.65 -16.51 -15.04
C LEU A 580 -6.18 -15.12 -14.61
N ILE A 581 -4.87 -14.97 -14.39
CA ILE A 581 -4.23 -13.73 -13.96
C ILE A 581 -3.84 -12.92 -15.19
N GLY A 582 -4.50 -11.80 -15.43
CA GLY A 582 -4.17 -10.85 -16.49
C GLY A 582 -2.90 -10.06 -16.19
N GLY A 583 -2.15 -9.76 -17.25
CA GLY A 583 -0.95 -8.96 -17.22
C GLY A 583 -1.24 -7.50 -17.60
N ARG A 584 -0.18 -6.75 -17.89
CA ARG A 584 -0.29 -5.34 -18.31
C ARG A 584 -0.65 -5.17 -19.80
N GLY A 585 -0.63 -6.24 -20.59
CA GLY A 585 -1.00 -6.24 -22.00
C GLY A 585 -2.50 -6.40 -22.24
N PRO A 586 -2.99 -6.18 -23.48
CA PRO A 586 -4.37 -6.44 -23.84
C PRO A 586 -4.62 -7.93 -24.04
N ASP A 587 -4.86 -8.63 -22.93
CA ASP A 587 -5.00 -10.09 -22.87
C ASP A 587 -6.38 -10.60 -23.28
N VAL A 588 -6.43 -11.81 -23.82
CA VAL A 588 -7.67 -12.52 -24.14
C VAL A 588 -7.83 -13.68 -23.17
N LEU A 589 -8.73 -13.58 -22.21
CA LEU A 589 -8.92 -14.58 -21.15
C LEU A 589 -10.22 -15.35 -21.39
N THR A 590 -10.16 -16.68 -21.36
CA THR A 590 -11.32 -17.57 -21.56
C THR A 590 -11.38 -18.57 -20.40
N GLY A 591 -12.41 -18.53 -19.57
CA GLY A 591 -12.57 -19.46 -18.45
C GLY A 591 -12.96 -20.86 -18.95
N ASN A 592 -13.91 -20.92 -19.87
CA ASN A 592 -14.67 -22.08 -20.32
C ASN A 592 -15.66 -22.60 -19.27
N SER A 593 -15.61 -23.88 -18.87
CA SER A 593 -16.64 -24.46 -18.00
C SER A 593 -16.14 -24.54 -16.57
N GLY A 594 -16.71 -23.73 -15.69
CA GLY A 594 -16.09 -23.53 -14.40
C GLY A 594 -16.79 -22.54 -13.50
N ALA A 595 -16.18 -22.29 -12.34
CA ALA A 595 -16.42 -21.09 -11.56
C ALA A 595 -15.06 -20.39 -11.47
N ASP A 596 -14.81 -19.49 -12.40
CA ASP A 596 -13.46 -19.04 -12.73
C ASP A 596 -13.14 -17.68 -12.12
N TYR A 597 -11.88 -17.45 -11.79
CA TYR A 597 -11.35 -16.19 -11.28
C TYR A 597 -10.54 -15.51 -12.36
N PHE A 598 -10.92 -14.29 -12.73
CA PHE A 598 -10.11 -13.44 -13.61
C PHE A 598 -9.48 -12.35 -12.76
N VAL A 599 -8.17 -12.42 -12.57
CA VAL A 599 -7.42 -11.64 -11.58
C VAL A 599 -6.62 -10.55 -12.27
N TRP A 600 -6.68 -9.32 -11.77
CA TRP A 600 -5.77 -8.25 -12.19
C TRP A 600 -4.94 -7.76 -11.02
N ASN A 601 -3.63 -8.01 -11.10
CA ASN A 601 -2.67 -7.54 -10.11
C ASN A 601 -2.08 -6.17 -10.44
N ASP A 602 -2.17 -5.74 -11.69
CA ASP A 602 -1.69 -4.46 -12.18
C ASP A 602 -2.72 -3.80 -13.08
N VAL A 603 -2.73 -2.46 -13.12
CA VAL A 603 -3.50 -1.71 -14.12
C VAL A 603 -2.91 -1.99 -15.52
N PRO A 604 -3.73 -2.46 -16.47
CA PRO A 604 -3.25 -2.76 -17.81
C PRO A 604 -2.93 -1.50 -18.61
N TRP A 605 -1.88 -1.57 -19.44
CA TRP A 605 -1.51 -0.51 -20.37
C TRP A 605 -2.54 -0.33 -21.48
N ASN A 606 -3.14 -1.44 -21.93
CA ASN A 606 -4.30 -1.48 -22.80
C ASN A 606 -5.22 -2.60 -22.34
N ALA A 607 -6.51 -2.34 -22.28
CA ALA A 607 -7.48 -3.34 -21.83
C ALA A 607 -7.54 -4.54 -22.77
N GLY A 608 -7.48 -5.73 -22.17
CA GLY A 608 -7.84 -6.99 -22.79
C GLY A 608 -9.35 -7.25 -22.78
N HIS A 609 -9.74 -8.51 -23.01
CA HIS A 609 -11.12 -8.97 -22.90
C HIS A 609 -11.22 -10.39 -22.33
N VAL A 610 -12.22 -10.58 -21.48
CA VAL A 610 -12.72 -11.89 -21.04
C VAL A 610 -13.80 -12.33 -22.02
N THR A 611 -13.61 -13.48 -22.65
CA THR A 611 -14.42 -13.91 -23.80
C THR A 611 -15.74 -14.58 -23.40
N ASP A 612 -15.81 -15.18 -22.20
CA ASP A 612 -16.91 -16.07 -21.80
C ASP A 612 -17.29 -15.98 -20.31
N PHE A 613 -17.08 -14.83 -19.68
CA PHE A 613 -17.47 -14.59 -18.29
C PHE A 613 -18.94 -14.97 -18.03
N THR A 614 -19.18 -15.81 -17.04
CA THR A 614 -20.50 -16.33 -16.64
C THR A 614 -20.96 -15.67 -15.33
N PRO A 615 -21.88 -14.68 -15.38
CA PRO A 615 -22.35 -13.99 -14.19
C PRO A 615 -23.00 -14.93 -13.17
N GLY A 616 -22.71 -14.73 -11.88
CA GLY A 616 -23.14 -15.58 -10.78
C GLY A 616 -22.36 -16.89 -10.61
N ALA A 617 -21.38 -17.17 -11.46
CA ALA A 617 -20.45 -18.30 -11.34
C ALA A 617 -18.99 -17.83 -11.29
N ASP A 618 -18.61 -16.95 -12.23
CA ASP A 618 -17.25 -16.43 -12.35
C ASP A 618 -17.07 -15.14 -11.54
N VAL A 619 -15.81 -14.83 -11.23
CA VAL A 619 -15.42 -13.75 -10.34
C VAL A 619 -14.30 -12.92 -10.96
N LEU A 620 -14.47 -11.59 -10.98
CA LEU A 620 -13.41 -10.62 -11.25
C LEU A 620 -12.67 -10.30 -9.96
N ASP A 621 -11.43 -10.75 -9.82
CA ASP A 621 -10.62 -10.43 -8.65
C ASP A 621 -9.81 -9.14 -8.89
N LEU A 622 -10.24 -8.07 -8.23
CA LEU A 622 -9.66 -6.72 -8.36
C LEU A 622 -9.01 -6.25 -7.05
N ARG A 623 -8.89 -7.13 -6.05
CA ARG A 623 -8.43 -6.79 -4.69
C ARG A 623 -7.09 -6.05 -4.71
N THR A 624 -6.15 -6.53 -5.50
CA THR A 624 -4.82 -5.92 -5.66
C THR A 624 -4.90 -4.49 -6.18
N LEU A 625 -5.77 -4.21 -7.17
CA LEU A 625 -5.93 -2.86 -7.70
C LEU A 625 -6.58 -1.91 -6.69
N PHE A 626 -7.55 -2.38 -5.91
CA PHE A 626 -8.18 -1.58 -4.86
C PHE A 626 -7.21 -1.28 -3.71
N ALA A 627 -6.37 -2.26 -3.35
CA ALA A 627 -5.32 -2.08 -2.37
C ALA A 627 -4.27 -1.06 -2.85
N GLN A 628 -3.82 -1.15 -4.11
CA GLN A 628 -2.92 -0.17 -4.73
C GLN A 628 -3.50 1.25 -4.74
N GLY A 629 -4.80 1.36 -4.97
CA GLY A 629 -5.52 2.63 -4.93
C GLY A 629 -5.82 3.16 -3.53
N GLY A 630 -5.62 2.36 -2.48
CA GLY A 630 -5.95 2.74 -1.11
C GLY A 630 -7.46 2.86 -0.85
N TYR A 631 -8.30 2.09 -1.55
CA TYR A 631 -9.75 2.12 -1.36
C TYR A 631 -10.16 1.50 -0.02
N THR A 632 -10.87 2.27 0.81
CA THR A 632 -11.31 1.84 2.15
C THR A 632 -12.83 1.78 2.30
N GLY A 633 -13.59 2.14 1.25
CA GLY A 633 -15.06 2.11 1.25
C GLY A 633 -15.63 0.69 1.11
N SER A 634 -16.94 0.53 1.35
CA SER A 634 -17.62 -0.77 1.35
C SER A 634 -18.44 -1.07 0.09
N ASP A 635 -18.65 -0.08 -0.78
CA ASP A 635 -19.38 -0.21 -2.04
C ASP A 635 -18.62 0.53 -3.16
N PRO A 636 -17.68 -0.15 -3.84
CA PRO A 636 -16.84 0.47 -4.87
C PRO A 636 -17.62 1.11 -6.01
N VAL A 637 -18.81 0.59 -6.30
CA VAL A 637 -19.65 1.07 -7.40
C VAL A 637 -20.39 2.34 -6.98
N ALA A 638 -20.98 2.36 -5.78
CA ALA A 638 -21.62 3.57 -5.24
C ALA A 638 -20.61 4.69 -4.97
N ASP A 639 -19.42 4.32 -4.50
CA ASP A 639 -18.32 5.24 -4.21
C ASP A 639 -17.60 5.72 -5.49
N ARG A 640 -17.98 5.20 -6.67
CA ARG A 640 -17.44 5.55 -8.00
C ARG A 640 -16.00 5.15 -8.27
N TRP A 641 -15.48 4.17 -7.53
CA TRP A 641 -14.18 3.56 -7.80
C TRP A 641 -14.25 2.47 -8.87
N LEU A 642 -15.40 1.81 -9.02
CA LEU A 642 -15.66 0.79 -10.04
C LEU A 642 -16.87 1.17 -10.87
N SER A 643 -16.84 0.90 -12.16
CA SER A 643 -17.95 1.18 -13.06
C SER A 643 -18.05 0.11 -14.14
N PHE A 644 -19.26 -0.42 -14.33
CA PHE A 644 -19.60 -1.35 -15.41
C PHE A 644 -20.41 -0.60 -16.47
N VAL A 645 -19.84 -0.41 -17.65
CA VAL A 645 -20.43 0.42 -18.71
C VAL A 645 -20.62 -0.43 -19.96
N SER A 646 -21.76 -0.31 -20.63
CA SER A 646 -21.99 -1.04 -21.89
C SER A 646 -20.95 -0.61 -22.94
N ASP A 647 -20.42 -1.59 -23.66
CA ASP A 647 -19.51 -1.35 -24.78
C ASP A 647 -20.23 -0.89 -26.07
N GLY A 648 -21.56 -0.96 -26.10
CA GLY A 648 -22.40 -0.66 -27.27
C GLY A 648 -22.55 -1.80 -28.29
N ALA A 649 -21.91 -2.95 -28.05
CA ALA A 649 -21.93 -4.15 -28.89
C ALA A 649 -22.56 -5.38 -28.21
N GLY A 650 -22.99 -5.24 -26.95
CA GLY A 650 -23.64 -6.30 -26.18
C GLY A 650 -22.75 -6.88 -25.07
N GLY A 651 -21.54 -6.34 -24.89
CA GLY A 651 -20.64 -6.62 -23.78
C GLY A 651 -20.57 -5.46 -22.76
N THR A 652 -19.64 -5.61 -21.82
CA THR A 652 -19.40 -4.66 -20.73
C THR A 652 -17.93 -4.26 -20.67
N LYS A 653 -17.65 -2.97 -20.48
CA LYS A 653 -16.35 -2.47 -20.05
C LYS A 653 -16.31 -2.42 -18.53
N VAL A 654 -15.25 -2.96 -17.95
CA VAL A 654 -14.95 -2.86 -16.51
C VAL A 654 -13.97 -1.70 -16.34
N LEU A 655 -14.42 -0.61 -15.74
CA LEU A 655 -13.62 0.59 -15.52
C LEU A 655 -13.33 0.79 -14.04
N MET A 656 -12.11 1.18 -13.72
CA MET A 656 -11.67 1.47 -12.36
C MET A 656 -11.00 2.84 -12.27
N ASP A 657 -11.40 3.61 -11.27
CA ASP A 657 -10.73 4.84 -10.85
C ASP A 657 -9.79 4.48 -9.69
N ILE A 658 -8.50 4.32 -9.97
CA ILE A 658 -7.54 3.77 -8.99
C ILE A 658 -7.01 4.82 -8.01
N ASP A 659 -7.04 6.12 -8.36
CA ASP A 659 -6.70 7.21 -7.43
C ASP A 659 -7.93 7.84 -6.75
N GLY A 660 -9.11 7.36 -7.11
CA GLY A 660 -10.38 7.68 -6.46
C GLY A 660 -11.05 8.95 -6.98
N PRO A 661 -12.34 9.15 -6.64
CA PRO A 661 -13.14 10.22 -7.20
C PRO A 661 -12.57 11.60 -6.86
N GLY A 662 -12.14 12.35 -7.88
CA GLY A 662 -11.55 13.68 -7.72
C GLY A 662 -10.03 13.71 -7.57
N GLY A 663 -9.37 12.57 -7.82
CA GLY A 663 -7.92 12.45 -7.95
C GLY A 663 -7.30 13.28 -9.08
N SER A 664 -5.97 13.26 -9.14
CA SER A 664 -5.20 14.05 -10.12
C SER A 664 -5.31 13.53 -11.56
N SER A 665 -5.75 12.28 -11.75
CA SER A 665 -6.08 11.71 -13.05
C SER A 665 -7.61 11.71 -13.26
N PRO A 666 -8.16 12.47 -14.22
CA PRO A 666 -9.60 12.48 -14.48
C PRO A 666 -10.09 11.23 -15.26
N TYR A 667 -9.24 10.22 -15.46
CA TYR A 667 -9.51 9.11 -16.37
C TYR A 667 -9.67 7.79 -15.62
N GLN A 668 -10.84 7.15 -15.78
CA GLN A 668 -11.06 5.76 -15.36
C GLN A 668 -10.26 4.81 -16.28
N TYR A 669 -9.47 3.91 -15.69
CA TYR A 669 -8.76 2.87 -16.41
C TYR A 669 -9.73 1.78 -16.84
N VAL A 670 -9.69 1.38 -18.11
CA VAL A 670 -10.40 0.18 -18.56
C VAL A 670 -9.52 -1.01 -18.18
N ILE A 671 -9.99 -1.82 -17.23
CA ILE A 671 -9.25 -3.00 -16.78
C ILE A 671 -9.41 -4.14 -17.79
N THR A 672 -10.65 -4.42 -18.19
CA THR A 672 -10.96 -5.44 -19.19
C THR A 672 -12.34 -5.17 -19.81
N THR A 673 -12.69 -5.93 -20.84
CA THR A 673 -14.09 -6.07 -21.29
C THR A 673 -14.61 -7.48 -21.01
N LEU A 674 -15.92 -7.61 -20.79
CA LEU A 674 -16.61 -8.88 -20.68
C LEU A 674 -17.48 -9.04 -21.94
N ASP A 675 -17.12 -9.99 -22.78
CA ASP A 675 -17.84 -10.24 -24.01
C ASP A 675 -19.17 -10.92 -23.73
N HIS A 676 -20.22 -10.54 -24.45
CA HIS A 676 -21.57 -11.11 -24.34
C HIS A 676 -22.26 -10.99 -22.97
N VAL A 677 -21.70 -10.21 -22.04
CA VAL A 677 -22.29 -9.90 -20.74
C VAL A 677 -22.74 -8.44 -20.71
N ALA A 678 -24.05 -8.20 -20.55
CA ALA A 678 -24.56 -6.84 -20.36
C ALA A 678 -24.33 -6.35 -18.92
N PRO A 679 -24.11 -5.04 -18.67
CA PRO A 679 -23.81 -4.53 -17.33
C PRO A 679 -24.90 -4.86 -16.29
N SER A 680 -26.16 -5.00 -16.73
CA SER A 680 -27.29 -5.37 -15.87
C SER A 680 -27.26 -6.81 -15.36
N GLN A 681 -26.38 -7.66 -15.92
CA GLN A 681 -26.24 -9.06 -15.54
C GLN A 681 -25.17 -9.28 -14.47
N ILE A 682 -24.32 -8.29 -14.22
CA ILE A 682 -23.22 -8.39 -13.25
C ILE A 682 -23.77 -8.06 -11.86
N HIS A 683 -23.49 -8.92 -10.89
CA HIS A 683 -23.94 -8.84 -9.51
C HIS A 683 -22.78 -8.64 -8.54
N ALA A 684 -23.03 -8.13 -7.33
CA ALA A 684 -21.98 -7.87 -6.33
C ALA A 684 -21.17 -9.11 -5.90
N SER A 685 -21.63 -10.31 -6.22
CA SER A 685 -20.90 -11.58 -6.04
C SER A 685 -19.83 -11.83 -7.11
N ASP A 686 -19.92 -11.14 -8.24
CA ASP A 686 -19.15 -11.42 -9.45
C ASP A 686 -17.81 -10.66 -9.46
N TRP A 687 -17.47 -9.94 -8.38
CA TRP A 687 -16.19 -9.27 -8.23
C TRP A 687 -15.71 -9.21 -6.77
N LEU A 688 -14.40 -9.22 -6.58
CA LEU A 688 -13.74 -9.09 -5.28
C LEU A 688 -12.90 -7.81 -5.22
N PHE A 689 -12.96 -7.13 -4.08
CA PHE A 689 -12.25 -5.86 -3.85
C PHE A 689 -11.61 -5.75 -2.47
N ARG A 690 -11.79 -6.75 -1.58
CA ARG A 690 -11.12 -6.91 -0.29
C ARG A 690 -10.70 -8.35 -0.04
#